data_AF-A0A660USN8-F1
#
_entry.id   AF-A0A660USN8-F1
#
_cell.length_a   1.000
_cell.length_b   1.000
_cell.length_c   1.000
_cell.angle_alpha   90.00
_cell.angle_beta   90.00
_cell.angle_gamma   90.00
#
_symmetry.space_group_name_H-M   'P 1'
#
loop_
_entity.id
_entity.type
_entity.pdbx_description
1 polymer ?
#
loop_
_entity_poly.entity_id
_entity_poly.type
_entity_poly.pdbx_seq_one_letter_code
_entity_poly.pdbx_strand_id
1 'polypeptide(L)'
;MNPLKFSIVLLVTLANIAYCDFAVEPYLLDVTDNGATVAFHLNEPSSAKVRVFDAGQVTEFAAADKSKSHFIKVTGLKEGSIYDYQVICGQGAIQTPEGDGSFQIKTAPRPGKSFTFAVYGDPRPGDTQTSRGHKEVIAQMMDHEPAFCLVLGDMVDDGSKEELWEDFFQIESDLLRRSAVYAVMGDNDYANGRGLCAKYFPKLAKGYYRFEWGGVQFFALRAWDTQGRQQRGEIDSGSEQVQWLESELAREKVQKAPFRVVFLHDPVYISRGKSSETLRRVWAPIFQKYKVDVVFASWHLYERSSRQGITYIISGGGGAELIWMKKDPTFASQAEARRHHFCRVDVDSDTMTIRAIATDGTVLDAITLTPRSQYSDTAGHMNRDVNQLRKEILINNESNGPELTLHLFSYDCAYCRKLLKHDLPRLAKKNDVVLRVFYFDFATEGTYEMFLNTEAEFGRQGADIPAVFVGRNVLGGEAEIESQLDKEIAEFRKNPQRYVERMIVPFKQAHDTAAIAQEKFNALTCGMVAGAGLLDGINPCAFTTIIFLISYLSFAGISRKQMFYTGGIFTLAVFFTYFAIGLTLFNFLKSILRSQIITGGVNLLLLLAVVILGVFSLIDFVRCLKGNVKDITLQLPGFLKKAIRGRIRDFARNKVAIVGASFALGVVIAGMELACTGQVYIPIVAMISEPTYRVKAVSYLFLYNIAFILPLVVVFLLAAFGVTSERMGNIFRRHIAAVKMAFAVLFAVMALMIIYNLRWL
;
A
#
# COMPACT_ATOMS: atom_id res chain seq x y z
N MET A 1 -32.13 47.05 80.77
CA MET A 1 -32.55 45.65 80.57
C MET A 1 -31.67 45.05 79.49
N ASN A 2 -30.76 44.14 79.86
CA ASN A 2 -30.11 43.25 78.89
C ASN A 2 -29.49 42.06 79.65
N PRO A 3 -29.99 40.83 79.48
CA PRO A 3 -29.39 39.66 80.10
C PRO A 3 -28.30 39.10 79.18
N LEU A 4 -27.06 39.20 79.65
CA LEU A 4 -25.97 38.32 79.23
C LEU A 4 -26.11 37.00 80.00
N LYS A 5 -25.79 35.89 79.32
CA LYS A 5 -25.78 34.49 79.77
C LYS A 5 -27.08 33.73 79.46
N PHE A 6 -27.11 33.06 78.31
CA PHE A 6 -27.26 31.60 78.20
C PHE A 6 -27.04 31.20 76.72
N SER A 7 -26.39 30.06 76.51
CA SER A 7 -26.25 29.34 75.22
C SER A 7 -25.11 29.76 74.27
N ILE A 8 -23.86 29.58 74.73
CA ILE A 8 -22.73 29.18 73.85
C ILE A 8 -22.19 27.85 74.40
N VAL A 9 -22.97 26.77 74.27
CA VAL A 9 -22.51 25.37 74.44
C VAL A 9 -23.19 24.42 73.43
N LEU A 10 -23.71 24.94 72.31
CA LEU A 10 -24.36 24.09 71.29
C LEU A 10 -23.86 24.42 69.88
N LEU A 11 -22.54 24.33 69.65
CA LEU A 11 -21.99 24.50 68.30
C LEU A 11 -20.61 23.82 68.08
N VAL A 12 -20.25 22.81 68.87
CA VAL A 12 -18.99 22.04 68.67
C VAL A 12 -19.20 20.52 68.74
N THR A 13 -20.38 20.03 68.37
CA THR A 13 -20.62 18.58 68.17
C THR A 13 -21.52 18.29 66.97
N LEU A 14 -21.29 18.98 65.85
CA LEU A 14 -21.44 18.31 64.55
C LEU A 14 -20.06 17.76 64.22
N ALA A 15 -19.79 16.59 64.80
CA ALA A 15 -18.67 15.76 64.40
C ALA A 15 -18.69 15.63 62.87
N ASN A 16 -17.50 15.67 62.27
CA ASN A 16 -17.23 15.21 60.90
C ASN A 16 -17.89 13.83 60.70
N ILE A 17 -19.14 13.81 60.27
CA ILE A 17 -19.71 12.63 59.63
C ILE A 17 -19.10 12.67 58.25
N ALA A 18 -18.01 11.94 58.08
CA ALA A 18 -17.44 11.67 56.78
C ALA A 18 -18.56 11.07 55.90
N TYR A 19 -19.07 11.87 54.96
CA TYR A 19 -20.13 11.45 54.06
C TYR A 19 -19.50 10.50 53.05
N CYS A 20 -19.83 9.21 53.14
CA CYS A 20 -19.42 8.22 52.17
C CYS A 20 -20.16 8.57 50.87
N ASP A 21 -19.43 8.87 49.79
CA ASP A 21 -19.98 9.05 48.44
C ASP A 21 -19.05 8.44 47.37
N PHE A 22 -19.57 8.24 46.15
CA PHE A 22 -18.77 7.81 45.00
C PHE A 22 -17.92 8.99 44.48
N ALA A 23 -16.61 8.79 44.42
CA ALA A 23 -15.71 9.62 43.60
C ALA A 23 -15.81 9.24 42.12
N VAL A 24 -15.95 7.93 41.86
CA VAL A 24 -16.21 7.36 40.55
C VAL A 24 -17.30 6.31 40.72
N GLU A 25 -18.40 6.50 40.01
CA GLU A 25 -19.54 5.57 39.99
C GLU A 25 -19.14 4.18 39.45
N PRO A 26 -19.92 3.13 39.73
CA PRO A 26 -19.60 1.78 39.28
C PRO A 26 -19.45 1.63 37.76
N TYR A 27 -18.35 1.02 37.34
CA TYR A 27 -18.03 0.67 35.96
C TYR A 27 -17.54 -0.78 35.84
N LEU A 28 -17.56 -1.30 34.61
CA LEU A 28 -17.29 -2.71 34.34
C LEU A 28 -15.94 -2.94 33.65
N LEU A 29 -15.15 -3.84 34.24
CA LEU A 29 -13.87 -4.31 33.75
C LEU A 29 -13.87 -5.82 33.61
N ASP A 30 -12.95 -6.36 32.81
CA ASP A 30 -12.63 -7.79 32.78
C ASP A 30 -13.85 -8.72 32.65
N VAL A 31 -14.83 -8.29 31.86
CA VAL A 31 -16.01 -9.11 31.58
C VAL A 31 -15.62 -10.30 30.72
N THR A 32 -16.14 -11.46 31.09
CA THR A 32 -15.94 -12.74 30.40
C THR A 32 -17.30 -13.37 30.08
N ASP A 33 -17.28 -14.61 29.63
CA ASP A 33 -18.48 -15.44 29.48
C ASP A 33 -19.08 -15.88 30.83
N ASN A 34 -18.35 -15.74 31.94
CA ASN A 34 -18.76 -16.30 33.24
C ASN A 34 -18.66 -15.34 34.43
N GLY A 35 -18.28 -14.09 34.19
CA GLY A 35 -18.00 -13.14 35.26
C GLY A 35 -17.63 -11.75 34.77
N ALA A 36 -17.35 -10.89 35.73
CA ALA A 36 -16.97 -9.49 35.52
C ALA A 36 -16.22 -8.96 36.75
N THR A 37 -15.56 -7.82 36.59
CA THR A 37 -15.08 -7.01 37.71
C THR A 37 -15.89 -5.73 37.77
N VAL A 38 -16.61 -5.51 38.87
CA VAL A 38 -17.29 -4.24 39.13
C VAL A 38 -16.32 -3.35 39.91
N ALA A 39 -15.92 -2.24 39.29
CA ALA A 39 -14.99 -1.28 39.84
C ALA A 39 -15.71 0.01 40.22
N PHE A 40 -15.28 0.66 41.29
CA PHE A 40 -15.77 1.97 41.74
C PHE A 40 -14.79 2.58 42.73
N HIS A 41 -14.87 3.90 42.91
CA HIS A 41 -14.02 4.63 43.83
C HIS A 41 -14.85 5.50 44.76
N LEU A 42 -14.46 5.54 46.02
CA LEU A 42 -15.14 6.24 47.11
C LEU A 42 -14.27 7.37 47.63
N ASN A 43 -14.91 8.43 48.11
CA ASN A 43 -14.20 9.55 48.75
C ASN A 43 -13.51 9.12 50.06
N GLU A 44 -14.02 8.08 50.72
CA GLU A 44 -13.52 7.59 52.02
C GLU A 44 -13.42 6.05 52.08
N PRO A 45 -12.42 5.48 52.77
CA PRO A 45 -12.24 4.04 52.83
C PRO A 45 -13.42 3.34 53.52
N SER A 46 -14.13 2.50 52.79
CA SER A 46 -15.38 1.88 53.26
C SER A 46 -15.46 0.41 52.87
N SER A 47 -16.30 -0.36 53.57
CA SER A 47 -16.62 -1.72 53.14
C SER A 47 -17.59 -1.67 51.97
N ALA A 48 -17.44 -2.57 51.00
CA ALA A 48 -18.33 -2.57 49.85
C ALA A 48 -18.68 -3.98 49.38
N LYS A 49 -19.82 -4.10 48.71
CA LYS A 49 -20.29 -5.35 48.12
C LYS A 49 -21.11 -5.11 46.86
N VAL A 50 -21.17 -6.12 46.02
CA VAL A 50 -21.95 -6.17 44.79
C VAL A 50 -23.01 -7.26 44.93
N ARG A 51 -24.26 -6.93 44.60
CA ARG A 51 -25.34 -7.90 44.42
C ARG A 51 -25.62 -8.06 42.94
N VAL A 52 -25.85 -9.29 42.52
CA VAL A 52 -26.23 -9.63 41.14
C VAL A 52 -27.55 -10.36 41.16
N PHE A 53 -28.47 -9.92 40.29
CA PHE A 53 -29.83 -10.42 40.22
C PHE A 53 -30.00 -11.36 39.01
N ASP A 54 -30.42 -12.60 39.24
CA ASP A 54 -30.70 -13.62 38.20
C ASP A 54 -32.06 -14.28 38.48
N ALA A 55 -33.09 -13.97 37.69
CA ALA A 55 -34.40 -14.63 37.76
C ALA A 55 -35.00 -14.76 39.18
N GLY A 56 -34.84 -13.73 40.02
CA GLY A 56 -35.31 -13.69 41.41
C GLY A 56 -34.33 -14.22 42.45
N GLN A 57 -33.17 -14.77 42.05
CA GLN A 57 -32.05 -15.10 42.92
C GLN A 57 -31.10 -13.90 43.03
N VAL A 58 -30.59 -13.65 44.24
CA VAL A 58 -29.58 -12.62 44.51
C VAL A 58 -28.29 -13.29 44.98
N THR A 59 -27.19 -13.04 44.27
CA THR A 59 -25.85 -13.48 44.68
C THR A 59 -25.04 -12.28 45.14
N GLU A 60 -24.33 -12.40 46.26
CA GLU A 60 -23.57 -11.30 46.87
C GLU A 60 -22.07 -11.56 46.84
N PHE A 61 -21.29 -10.55 46.45
CA PHE A 61 -19.83 -10.56 46.37
C PHE A 61 -19.30 -9.40 47.20
N ALA A 62 -18.57 -9.66 48.28
CA ALA A 62 -18.05 -8.62 49.17
C ALA A 62 -16.57 -8.35 48.90
N ALA A 63 -16.13 -7.10 49.07
CA ALA A 63 -14.72 -6.78 49.15
C ALA A 63 -14.10 -7.37 50.43
N ALA A 64 -12.84 -7.79 50.35
CA ALA A 64 -12.11 -8.35 51.49
C ALA A 64 -11.88 -7.30 52.59
N ASP A 65 -11.49 -6.09 52.20
CA ASP A 65 -11.09 -5.01 53.09
C ASP A 65 -11.82 -3.70 52.78
N LYS A 66 -11.79 -2.78 53.74
CA LYS A 66 -12.22 -1.39 53.51
C LYS A 66 -11.19 -0.68 52.65
N SER A 67 -11.63 0.00 51.60
CA SER A 67 -10.76 0.71 50.66
C SER A 67 -11.46 1.92 50.06
N LYS A 68 -10.69 2.84 49.46
CA LYS A 68 -11.27 3.86 48.57
C LYS A 68 -11.53 3.29 47.18
N SER A 69 -10.69 2.37 46.71
CA SER A 69 -10.82 1.75 45.38
C SER A 69 -11.23 0.30 45.54
N HIS A 70 -12.30 -0.11 44.88
CA HIS A 70 -12.81 -1.47 44.90
C HIS A 70 -12.81 -2.09 43.49
N PHE A 71 -12.42 -3.36 43.42
CA PHE A 71 -12.44 -4.19 42.21
C PHE A 71 -13.05 -5.54 42.58
N ILE A 72 -14.37 -5.61 42.63
CA ILE A 72 -15.08 -6.78 43.14
C ILE A 72 -15.34 -7.74 41.98
N LYS A 73 -14.75 -8.93 42.06
CA LYS A 73 -14.94 -9.99 41.07
C LYS A 73 -16.27 -10.70 41.28
N VAL A 74 -17.11 -10.63 40.26
CA VAL A 74 -18.36 -11.37 40.12
C VAL A 74 -18.08 -12.61 39.28
N THR A 75 -18.53 -13.79 39.74
CA THR A 75 -18.30 -15.08 39.07
C THR A 75 -19.57 -15.92 39.05
N GLY A 76 -19.59 -16.97 38.23
CA GLY A 76 -20.71 -17.90 38.15
C GLY A 76 -21.88 -17.39 37.30
N LEU A 77 -21.64 -16.39 36.45
CA LEU A 77 -22.61 -15.90 35.49
C LEU A 77 -22.72 -16.87 34.29
N LYS A 78 -23.87 -16.86 33.62
CA LYS A 78 -24.08 -17.59 32.37
C LYS A 78 -23.60 -16.72 31.22
N GLU A 79 -23.06 -17.36 30.18
CA GLU A 79 -22.60 -16.70 28.96
C GLU A 79 -23.75 -16.07 28.17
N GLY A 80 -23.48 -14.99 27.45
CA GLY A 80 -24.43 -14.28 26.60
C GLY A 80 -25.71 -13.82 27.32
N SER A 81 -25.60 -13.48 28.61
CA SER A 81 -26.72 -13.12 29.48
C SER A 81 -26.53 -11.71 30.04
N ILE A 82 -27.65 -11.07 30.38
CA ILE A 82 -27.67 -9.74 31.00
C ILE A 82 -28.11 -9.89 32.45
N TYR A 83 -27.36 -9.28 33.35
CA TYR A 83 -27.64 -9.29 34.79
C TYR A 83 -27.70 -7.87 35.32
N ASP A 84 -28.75 -7.55 36.07
CA ASP A 84 -28.74 -6.32 36.86
C ASP A 84 -27.80 -6.50 38.05
N TYR A 85 -27.11 -5.42 38.44
CA TYR A 85 -26.28 -5.41 39.64
C TYR A 85 -26.50 -4.18 40.49
N GLN A 86 -26.20 -4.31 41.78
CA GLN A 86 -26.27 -3.23 42.74
C GLN A 86 -24.96 -3.15 43.52
N VAL A 87 -24.43 -1.94 43.72
CA VAL A 87 -23.28 -1.68 44.60
C VAL A 87 -23.78 -1.09 45.90
N ILE A 88 -23.31 -1.66 47.02
CA ILE A 88 -23.65 -1.23 48.38
C ILE A 88 -22.35 -0.96 49.14
N CYS A 89 -22.20 0.26 49.65
CA CYS A 89 -21.00 0.73 50.34
C CYS A 89 -21.31 1.24 51.76
N GLY A 90 -20.31 1.20 52.64
CA GLY A 90 -20.39 1.82 53.97
C GLY A 90 -21.53 1.29 54.83
N GLN A 91 -21.76 -0.03 54.81
CA GLN A 91 -22.88 -0.69 55.51
C GLN A 91 -24.28 -0.21 55.03
N GLY A 92 -24.40 0.23 53.78
CA GLY A 92 -25.65 0.72 53.20
C GLY A 92 -25.79 2.23 53.17
N ALA A 93 -24.74 2.97 53.55
CA ALA A 93 -24.70 4.44 53.47
C ALA A 93 -24.83 4.96 52.03
N ILE A 94 -24.26 4.24 51.06
CA ILE A 94 -24.45 4.49 49.62
C ILE A 94 -24.93 3.20 48.96
N GLN A 95 -25.93 3.33 48.09
CA GLN A 95 -26.46 2.23 47.30
C GLN A 95 -26.84 2.74 45.92
N THR A 96 -26.46 2.02 44.87
CA THR A 96 -27.06 2.23 43.55
C THR A 96 -28.50 1.68 43.55
N PRO A 97 -29.34 2.09 42.57
CA PRO A 97 -30.68 1.54 42.43
C PRO A 97 -30.69 0.00 42.38
N GLU A 98 -31.74 -0.59 42.96
CA GLU A 98 -31.92 -2.03 43.01
C GLU A 98 -32.76 -2.51 41.81
N GLY A 99 -32.16 -3.28 40.90
CA GLY A 99 -32.88 -4.06 39.88
C GLY A 99 -33.75 -3.25 38.92
N ASP A 100 -33.42 -1.99 38.65
CA ASP A 100 -34.17 -1.10 37.75
C ASP A 100 -33.66 -1.11 36.30
N GLY A 101 -32.68 -1.97 35.99
CA GLY A 101 -32.05 -2.06 34.67
C GLY A 101 -30.99 -0.98 34.38
N SER A 102 -30.70 -0.08 35.32
CA SER A 102 -29.75 1.02 35.08
C SER A 102 -28.28 0.59 35.20
N PHE A 103 -27.98 -0.48 35.96
CA PHE A 103 -26.66 -1.08 36.14
C PHE A 103 -26.69 -2.53 35.67
N GLN A 104 -25.97 -2.84 34.58
CA GLN A 104 -26.07 -4.15 33.90
C GLN A 104 -24.71 -4.76 33.54
N ILE A 105 -24.53 -6.03 33.84
CA ILE A 105 -23.41 -6.86 33.32
C ILE A 105 -23.91 -7.63 32.11
N LYS A 106 -23.27 -7.43 30.95
CA LYS A 106 -23.51 -8.21 29.72
C LYS A 106 -22.36 -9.20 29.52
N THR A 107 -22.56 -10.49 29.79
CA THR A 107 -21.49 -11.49 29.62
C THR A 107 -21.22 -11.80 28.16
N ALA A 108 -19.97 -12.16 27.85
CA ALA A 108 -19.59 -12.53 26.49
C ALA A 108 -20.42 -13.74 26.02
N PRO A 109 -20.93 -13.74 24.77
CA PRO A 109 -21.70 -14.86 24.26
C PRO A 109 -20.79 -15.99 23.77
N ARG A 110 -21.39 -17.15 23.48
CA ARG A 110 -20.71 -18.26 22.80
C ARG A 110 -20.11 -17.81 21.46
N PRO A 111 -19.01 -18.43 21.00
CA PRO A 111 -18.49 -18.23 19.66
C PRO A 111 -19.54 -18.32 18.55
N GLY A 112 -19.53 -17.36 17.63
CA GLY A 112 -20.44 -17.30 16.48
C GLY A 112 -21.81 -16.66 16.74
N LYS A 113 -22.08 -16.19 17.97
CA LYS A 113 -23.24 -15.34 18.24
C LYS A 113 -22.90 -13.88 17.97
N SER A 114 -23.87 -13.15 17.43
CA SER A 114 -23.70 -11.74 17.09
C SER A 114 -23.58 -10.86 18.32
N PHE A 115 -22.75 -9.83 18.24
CA PHE A 115 -22.62 -8.79 19.26
C PHE A 115 -22.12 -7.49 18.64
N THR A 116 -22.35 -6.38 19.34
CA THR A 116 -21.89 -5.05 18.93
C THR A 116 -20.97 -4.48 20.00
N PHE A 117 -19.87 -3.85 19.58
CA PHE A 117 -18.99 -3.08 20.46
C PHE A 117 -18.66 -1.72 19.83
N ALA A 118 -18.17 -0.79 20.64
CA ALA A 118 -17.76 0.53 20.20
C ALA A 118 -16.25 0.74 20.33
N VAL A 119 -15.68 1.62 19.51
CA VAL A 119 -14.26 1.99 19.54
C VAL A 119 -14.13 3.51 19.41
N TYR A 120 -13.36 4.14 20.30
CA TYR A 120 -13.05 5.56 20.24
C TYR A 120 -11.77 5.86 21.03
N GLY A 121 -11.14 6.99 20.79
CA GLY A 121 -9.98 7.46 21.54
C GLY A 121 -9.88 8.97 21.55
N ASP A 122 -8.92 9.49 22.30
CA ASP A 122 -8.75 10.92 22.55
C ASP A 122 -10.03 11.64 23.05
N PRO A 123 -10.77 11.12 24.05
CA PRO A 123 -11.91 11.84 24.63
C PRO A 123 -11.50 13.14 25.35
N ARG A 124 -10.40 13.09 26.12
CA ARG A 124 -9.77 14.20 26.86
C ARG A 124 -10.75 15.29 27.34
N PRO A 125 -11.68 14.98 28.26
CA PRO A 125 -12.53 16.02 28.86
C PRO A 125 -11.67 16.94 29.74
N GLY A 126 -11.76 18.26 29.49
CA GLY A 126 -10.93 19.25 30.17
C GLY A 126 -11.22 20.70 29.73
N ASP A 127 -10.41 21.64 30.23
CA ASP A 127 -10.61 23.11 30.24
C ASP A 127 -10.78 23.80 28.86
N THR A 128 -10.65 23.06 27.75
CA THR A 128 -10.57 23.61 26.39
C THR A 128 -11.84 23.42 25.54
N GLN A 129 -13.00 23.17 26.16
CA GLN A 129 -14.30 22.85 25.52
C GLN A 129 -14.41 21.42 24.94
N THR A 130 -13.42 20.55 25.17
CA THR A 130 -13.40 19.15 24.71
C THR A 130 -14.45 18.28 25.41
N SER A 131 -14.82 18.60 26.66
CA SER A 131 -15.87 17.89 27.40
C SER A 131 -17.22 17.91 26.69
N ARG A 132 -17.49 18.92 25.85
CA ARG A 132 -18.71 18.94 25.02
C ARG A 132 -18.66 17.88 23.92
N GLY A 133 -17.55 17.82 23.17
CA GLY A 133 -17.37 16.83 22.11
C GLY A 133 -17.44 15.41 22.66
N HIS A 134 -16.79 15.17 23.80
CA HIS A 134 -16.85 13.88 24.49
C HIS A 134 -18.27 13.50 24.92
N LYS A 135 -19.01 14.41 25.57
CA LYS A 135 -20.42 14.19 25.93
C LYS A 135 -21.30 13.87 24.70
N GLU A 136 -21.12 14.58 23.60
CA GLU A 136 -21.87 14.35 22.36
C GLU A 136 -21.54 12.98 21.74
N VAL A 137 -20.27 12.55 21.77
CA VAL A 137 -19.85 11.21 21.32
C VAL A 137 -20.46 10.12 22.19
N ILE A 138 -20.40 10.24 23.51
CA ILE A 138 -20.96 9.24 24.43
C ILE A 138 -22.49 9.17 24.31
N ALA A 139 -23.17 10.32 24.22
CA ALA A 139 -24.62 10.36 23.99
C ALA A 139 -25.01 9.62 22.70
N GLN A 140 -24.32 9.88 21.58
CA GLN A 140 -24.59 9.20 20.32
C GLN A 140 -24.23 7.70 20.37
N MET A 141 -23.20 7.31 21.12
CA MET A 141 -22.77 5.93 21.27
C MET A 141 -23.77 5.09 22.07
N MET A 142 -24.40 5.70 23.08
CA MET A 142 -25.39 5.04 23.93
C MET A 142 -26.61 4.54 23.15
N ASP A 143 -27.01 5.22 22.08
CA ASP A 143 -28.11 4.80 21.19
C ASP A 143 -27.85 3.47 20.46
N HIS A 144 -26.61 2.97 20.52
CA HIS A 144 -26.21 1.70 19.92
C HIS A 144 -25.98 0.58 20.92
N GLU A 145 -26.17 0.83 22.22
CA GLU A 145 -26.12 -0.13 23.32
C GLU A 145 -24.94 -1.14 23.24
N PRO A 146 -23.69 -0.68 23.06
CA PRO A 146 -22.56 -1.58 22.90
C PRO A 146 -22.43 -2.56 24.08
N ALA A 147 -21.94 -3.76 23.81
CA ALA A 147 -21.64 -4.74 24.85
C ALA A 147 -20.40 -4.32 25.67
N PHE A 148 -19.43 -3.72 24.97
CA PHE A 148 -18.23 -3.14 25.54
C PHE A 148 -17.67 -2.05 24.62
N CYS A 149 -16.74 -1.27 25.15
CA CYS A 149 -16.02 -0.22 24.45
C CYS A 149 -14.50 -0.48 24.47
N LEU A 150 -13.84 -0.23 23.33
CA LEU A 150 -12.39 -0.11 23.25
C LEU A 150 -12.03 1.37 23.32
N VAL A 151 -11.24 1.76 24.32
CA VAL A 151 -10.76 3.14 24.50
C VAL A 151 -9.30 3.22 24.09
N LEU A 152 -9.01 3.96 23.03
CA LEU A 152 -7.72 3.97 22.35
C LEU A 152 -6.68 4.91 23.00
N GLY A 153 -6.78 5.14 24.31
CA GLY A 153 -5.87 6.01 25.07
C GLY A 153 -6.22 7.49 24.98
N ASP A 154 -5.45 8.28 25.71
CA ASP A 154 -5.66 9.71 25.95
C ASP A 154 -7.06 9.97 26.52
N MET A 155 -7.36 9.26 27.60
CA MET A 155 -8.61 9.40 28.33
C MET A 155 -8.74 10.79 28.97
N VAL A 156 -7.61 11.39 29.37
CA VAL A 156 -7.56 12.68 30.06
C VAL A 156 -6.41 13.56 29.52
N ASP A 157 -6.52 14.89 29.68
CA ASP A 157 -5.46 15.84 29.26
C ASP A 157 -4.15 15.68 30.06
N ASP A 158 -4.23 15.30 31.34
CA ASP A 158 -3.07 15.08 32.20
C ASP A 158 -3.37 13.93 33.18
N GLY A 159 -2.82 12.75 32.86
CA GLY A 159 -3.01 11.52 33.62
C GLY A 159 -2.54 11.57 35.08
N SER A 160 -1.80 12.60 35.49
CA SER A 160 -1.36 12.77 36.87
C SER A 160 -2.39 13.48 37.77
N LYS A 161 -3.44 14.08 37.20
CA LYS A 161 -4.46 14.85 37.92
C LYS A 161 -5.73 14.04 38.16
N GLU A 162 -6.09 13.85 39.42
CA GLU A 162 -7.25 13.05 39.82
C GLU A 162 -8.59 13.65 39.32
N GLU A 163 -8.72 14.98 39.37
CA GLU A 163 -9.90 15.72 38.90
C GLU A 163 -10.28 15.42 37.43
N LEU A 164 -9.30 15.25 36.54
CA LEU A 164 -9.57 14.96 35.12
C LEU A 164 -10.08 13.52 34.92
N TRP A 165 -9.64 12.58 35.75
CA TRP A 165 -10.20 11.22 35.73
C TRP A 165 -11.64 11.22 36.22
N GLU A 166 -11.95 11.98 37.26
CA GLU A 166 -13.33 12.14 37.75
C GLU A 166 -14.24 12.73 36.66
N ASP A 167 -13.79 13.76 35.93
CA ASP A 167 -14.53 14.32 34.79
C ASP A 167 -14.77 13.29 33.68
N PHE A 168 -13.75 12.49 33.33
CA PHE A 168 -13.89 11.40 32.37
C PHE A 168 -14.94 10.39 32.81
N PHE A 169 -14.84 9.88 34.03
CA PHE A 169 -15.80 8.90 34.55
C PHE A 169 -17.20 9.48 34.74
N GLN A 170 -17.32 10.77 35.04
CA GLN A 170 -18.62 11.43 35.16
C GLN A 170 -19.35 11.49 33.82
N ILE A 171 -18.64 11.78 32.72
CA ILE A 171 -19.23 11.80 31.37
C ILE A 171 -19.60 10.39 30.91
N GLU A 172 -18.77 9.41 31.27
CA GLU A 172 -18.88 8.02 30.84
C GLU A 172 -19.83 7.17 31.71
N SER A 173 -20.29 7.69 32.86
CA SER A 173 -20.98 6.92 33.91
C SER A 173 -22.16 6.12 33.38
N ASP A 174 -23.02 6.75 32.58
CA ASP A 174 -24.22 6.14 32.00
C ASP A 174 -23.92 4.99 31.04
N LEU A 175 -22.78 5.05 30.35
CA LEU A 175 -22.31 4.03 29.42
C LEU A 175 -21.61 2.90 30.18
N LEU A 176 -20.68 3.24 31.08
CA LEU A 176 -19.77 2.28 31.72
C LEU A 176 -20.42 1.43 32.81
N ARG A 177 -21.57 1.85 33.35
CA ARG A 177 -22.42 1.02 34.22
C ARG A 177 -23.15 -0.11 33.49
N ARG A 178 -23.14 -0.11 32.15
CA ARG A 178 -23.82 -1.11 31.29
C ARG A 178 -22.92 -1.75 30.24
N SER A 179 -21.78 -1.14 29.95
CA SER A 179 -20.84 -1.56 28.90
C SER A 179 -19.46 -1.70 29.51
N ALA A 180 -18.81 -2.84 29.30
CA ALA A 180 -17.45 -3.04 29.78
C ALA A 180 -16.48 -2.11 29.04
N VAL A 181 -15.38 -1.72 29.69
CA VAL A 181 -14.33 -0.92 29.05
C VAL A 181 -13.01 -1.66 29.00
N TYR A 182 -12.41 -1.66 27.81
CA TYR A 182 -11.06 -2.17 27.56
C TYR A 182 -10.22 -1.04 26.97
N ALA A 183 -9.35 -0.47 27.81
CA ALA A 183 -8.52 0.67 27.44
C ALA A 183 -7.09 0.26 27.08
N VAL A 184 -6.44 1.09 26.27
CA VAL A 184 -4.98 1.22 26.16
C VAL A 184 -4.56 2.58 26.69
N MET A 185 -3.26 2.76 26.89
CA MET A 185 -2.67 4.01 27.39
C MET A 185 -2.26 4.90 26.21
N GLY A 186 -2.53 6.20 26.29
CA GLY A 186 -1.96 7.25 25.45
C GLY A 186 -0.88 8.07 26.18
N ASP A 187 -0.31 9.07 25.54
CA ASP A 187 0.78 9.87 26.11
C ASP A 187 0.34 10.89 27.15
N ASN A 188 -0.92 11.35 27.09
CA ASN A 188 -1.49 12.21 28.11
C ASN A 188 -1.88 11.42 29.36
N ASP A 189 -2.27 10.14 29.23
CA ASP A 189 -2.57 9.25 30.36
C ASP A 189 -1.34 8.95 31.26
N TYR A 190 -0.14 9.14 30.70
CA TYR A 190 1.15 8.89 31.36
C TYR A 190 2.08 10.12 31.32
N ALA A 191 1.50 11.29 31.57
CA ALA A 191 2.17 12.58 31.56
C ALA A 191 3.48 12.59 32.39
N ASN A 192 4.61 12.74 31.69
CA ASN A 192 5.95 12.89 32.26
C ASN A 192 6.41 11.70 33.11
N GLY A 193 5.99 10.48 32.75
CA GLY A 193 6.34 9.28 33.49
C GLY A 193 5.50 9.08 34.75
N ARG A 194 4.43 9.84 34.92
CA ARG A 194 3.45 9.74 36.02
C ARG A 194 2.06 9.62 35.41
N GLY A 195 1.25 8.71 35.95
CA GLY A 195 -0.12 8.51 35.48
C GLY A 195 -0.91 7.69 36.48
N LEU A 196 -2.16 8.07 36.70
CA LEU A 196 -3.10 7.36 37.57
C LEU A 196 -3.91 6.30 36.81
N CYS A 197 -3.64 6.09 35.53
CA CYS A 197 -4.34 5.09 34.70
C CYS A 197 -4.41 3.70 35.35
N ALA A 198 -3.33 3.21 35.99
CA ALA A 198 -3.33 1.92 36.68
C ALA A 198 -4.19 1.89 37.97
N LYS A 199 -4.51 3.05 38.56
CA LYS A 199 -5.41 3.17 39.71
C LYS A 199 -6.85 2.83 39.32
N TYR A 200 -7.26 3.18 38.11
CA TYR A 200 -8.61 2.94 37.57
C TYR A 200 -8.66 1.69 36.67
N PHE A 201 -7.59 1.42 35.93
CA PHE A 201 -7.48 0.27 35.02
C PHE A 201 -6.24 -0.57 35.38
N PRO A 202 -6.35 -1.54 36.32
CA PRO A 202 -5.20 -2.28 36.83
C PRO A 202 -4.34 -2.96 35.74
N LYS A 203 -4.95 -3.40 34.63
CA LYS A 203 -4.22 -4.00 33.49
C LYS A 203 -3.25 -3.03 32.79
N LEU A 204 -3.48 -1.72 32.91
CA LEU A 204 -2.59 -0.70 32.35
C LEU A 204 -1.26 -0.57 33.10
N ALA A 205 -1.12 -1.17 34.30
CA ALA A 205 0.18 -1.29 34.96
C ALA A 205 1.19 -2.07 34.09
N LYS A 206 0.74 -3.19 33.48
CA LYS A 206 1.52 -3.90 32.46
C LYS A 206 1.44 -3.17 31.11
N GLY A 207 0.24 -2.72 30.75
CA GLY A 207 -0.04 -1.90 29.57
C GLY A 207 -0.41 -2.70 28.32
N TYR A 208 -0.30 -4.02 28.35
CA TYR A 208 -0.71 -4.89 27.25
C TYR A 208 -1.33 -6.18 27.78
N TYR A 209 -2.38 -6.64 27.11
CA TYR A 209 -3.18 -7.81 27.53
C TYR A 209 -4.03 -8.36 26.37
N ARG A 210 -4.54 -9.58 26.55
CA ARG A 210 -5.48 -10.22 25.62
C ARG A 210 -6.79 -10.54 26.33
N PHE A 211 -7.90 -10.48 25.59
CA PHE A 211 -9.18 -11.04 26.02
C PHE A 211 -9.93 -11.64 24.82
N GLU A 212 -11.03 -12.32 25.10
CA GLU A 212 -11.88 -12.98 24.11
C GLU A 212 -13.33 -12.57 24.33
N TRP A 213 -14.04 -12.32 23.23
CA TRP A 213 -15.48 -12.02 23.26
C TRP A 213 -16.16 -12.67 22.05
N GLY A 214 -17.16 -13.52 22.28
CA GLY A 214 -17.88 -14.17 21.17
C GLY A 214 -16.98 -14.97 20.22
N GLY A 215 -15.85 -15.50 20.72
CA GLY A 215 -14.82 -16.21 19.93
C GLY A 215 -13.81 -15.30 19.21
N VAL A 216 -14.03 -13.98 19.16
CA VAL A 216 -13.07 -13.01 18.61
C VAL A 216 -11.94 -12.75 19.62
N GLN A 217 -10.71 -12.60 19.12
CA GLN A 217 -9.52 -12.40 19.93
C GLN A 217 -9.09 -10.93 19.88
N PHE A 218 -8.95 -10.30 21.04
CA PHE A 218 -8.62 -8.88 21.17
C PHE A 218 -7.28 -8.69 21.87
N PHE A 219 -6.42 -7.85 21.30
CA PHE A 219 -5.06 -7.59 21.76
C PHE A 219 -4.87 -6.10 22.03
N ALA A 220 -4.77 -5.74 23.30
CA ALA A 220 -4.43 -4.39 23.76
C ALA A 220 -2.91 -4.25 23.83
N LEU A 221 -2.34 -3.24 23.17
CA LEU A 221 -0.89 -3.04 23.13
C LEU A 221 -0.48 -1.67 23.66
N ARG A 222 0.67 -1.64 24.33
CA ARG A 222 1.35 -0.48 24.88
C ARG A 222 2.24 0.19 23.84
N ALA A 223 1.64 1.06 23.03
CA ALA A 223 2.31 1.95 22.09
C ALA A 223 1.66 3.32 22.21
N TRP A 224 2.26 4.21 22.99
CA TRP A 224 1.60 5.41 23.52
C TRP A 224 2.34 6.72 23.24
N ASP A 225 3.65 6.69 23.00
CA ASP A 225 4.43 7.87 22.55
C ASP A 225 5.68 7.38 21.79
N THR A 226 5.44 6.59 20.74
CA THR A 226 6.43 5.76 20.04
C THR A 226 7.42 6.55 19.19
N GLN A 227 7.22 7.87 19.06
CA GLN A 227 8.16 8.81 18.46
C GLN A 227 8.75 9.82 19.46
N GLY A 228 8.23 9.88 20.69
CA GLY A 228 8.67 10.79 21.73
C GLY A 228 9.33 10.06 22.88
N ARG A 229 8.63 9.99 24.01
CA ARG A 229 9.17 9.58 25.32
C ARG A 229 9.25 8.08 25.52
N GLN A 230 8.45 7.29 24.80
CA GLN A 230 8.46 5.83 24.97
C GLN A 230 9.79 5.25 24.46
N GLN A 231 10.46 4.44 25.27
CA GLN A 231 11.76 3.91 24.88
C GLN A 231 11.61 2.89 23.76
N ARG A 232 12.49 2.96 22.76
CA ARG A 232 12.46 2.05 21.61
C ARG A 232 12.56 0.58 22.03
N GLY A 233 13.33 0.26 23.08
CA GLY A 233 13.48 -1.10 23.60
C GLY A 233 12.20 -1.69 24.21
N GLU A 234 11.16 -0.88 24.47
CA GLU A 234 9.86 -1.36 24.93
C GLU A 234 8.96 -1.86 23.77
N ILE A 235 9.28 -1.47 22.54
CA ILE A 235 8.45 -1.70 21.35
C ILE A 235 9.22 -2.34 20.18
N ASP A 236 10.51 -2.63 20.32
CA ASP A 236 11.28 -3.33 19.30
C ASP A 236 11.17 -4.85 19.41
N SER A 237 11.81 -5.58 18.50
CA SER A 237 11.73 -7.05 18.44
C SER A 237 12.28 -7.76 19.69
N GLY A 238 13.11 -7.09 20.48
CA GLY A 238 13.69 -7.64 21.71
C GLY A 238 12.81 -7.47 22.93
N SER A 239 11.73 -6.68 22.85
CA SER A 239 10.91 -6.33 24.00
C SER A 239 10.04 -7.49 24.48
N GLU A 240 9.78 -7.55 25.80
CA GLU A 240 8.87 -8.55 26.40
C GLU A 240 7.48 -8.50 25.75
N GLN A 241 6.99 -7.29 25.46
CA GLN A 241 5.69 -7.09 24.83
C GLN A 241 5.63 -7.72 23.42
N VAL A 242 6.65 -7.51 22.59
CA VAL A 242 6.64 -8.02 21.21
C VAL A 242 6.75 -9.55 21.19
N GLN A 243 7.59 -10.11 22.06
CA GLN A 243 7.68 -11.56 22.24
C GLN A 243 6.37 -12.16 22.77
N TRP A 244 5.76 -11.51 23.76
CA TRP A 244 4.44 -11.89 24.28
C TRP A 244 3.38 -11.86 23.18
N LEU A 245 3.31 -10.79 22.40
CA LEU A 245 2.35 -10.62 21.32
C LEU A 245 2.47 -11.74 20.28
N GLU A 246 3.69 -12.01 19.82
CA GLU A 246 3.94 -13.10 18.87
C GLU A 246 3.53 -14.46 19.46
N SER A 247 3.84 -14.72 20.73
CA SER A 247 3.47 -15.96 21.41
C SER A 247 1.96 -16.15 21.57
N GLU A 248 1.21 -15.09 21.87
CA GLU A 248 -0.25 -15.14 22.00
C GLU A 248 -0.92 -15.29 20.65
N LEU A 249 -0.44 -14.55 19.64
CA LEU A 249 -0.94 -14.66 18.27
C LEU A 249 -0.71 -16.07 17.70
N ALA A 250 0.41 -16.72 18.02
CA ALA A 250 0.71 -18.07 17.57
C ALA A 250 -0.17 -19.18 18.19
N ARG A 251 -0.95 -18.88 19.24
CA ARG A 251 -1.77 -19.90 19.92
C ARG A 251 -2.79 -20.52 18.98
N GLU A 252 -2.95 -21.83 19.05
CA GLU A 252 -3.88 -22.58 18.20
C GLU A 252 -5.32 -22.04 18.28
N LYS A 253 -5.80 -21.75 19.50
CA LYS A 253 -7.14 -21.15 19.71
C LYS A 253 -7.28 -19.81 18.98
N VAL A 254 -6.24 -18.99 18.98
CA VAL A 254 -6.22 -17.68 18.29
C VAL A 254 -6.15 -17.87 16.78
N GLN A 255 -5.37 -18.83 16.29
CA GLN A 255 -5.29 -19.13 14.87
C GLN A 255 -6.59 -19.74 14.31
N LYS A 256 -7.40 -20.40 15.16
CA LYS A 256 -8.73 -20.90 14.81
C LYS A 256 -9.86 -19.87 14.99
N ALA A 257 -9.60 -18.75 15.65
CA ALA A 257 -10.60 -17.70 15.84
C ALA A 257 -11.04 -17.06 14.50
N PRO A 258 -12.30 -16.60 14.38
CA PRO A 258 -12.77 -15.91 13.19
C PRO A 258 -12.01 -14.59 12.99
N PHE A 259 -11.90 -13.76 14.03
CA PHE A 259 -11.24 -12.46 13.94
C PHE A 259 -10.17 -12.26 15.02
N ARG A 260 -9.12 -11.53 14.65
CA ARG A 260 -8.06 -11.01 15.51
C ARG A 260 -8.04 -9.49 15.40
N VAL A 261 -8.43 -8.85 16.48
CA VAL A 261 -8.50 -7.39 16.61
C VAL A 261 -7.34 -6.93 17.46
N VAL A 262 -6.51 -6.03 16.92
CA VAL A 262 -5.47 -5.34 17.69
C VAL A 262 -5.93 -3.92 17.95
N PHE A 263 -5.64 -3.38 19.13
CA PHE A 263 -5.84 -1.97 19.42
C PHE A 263 -4.70 -1.39 20.26
N LEU A 264 -4.32 -0.16 19.94
CA LEU A 264 -3.22 0.59 20.54
C LEU A 264 -3.51 2.09 20.41
N HIS A 265 -2.67 2.95 21.01
CA HIS A 265 -2.84 4.40 20.89
C HIS A 265 -2.16 4.93 19.62
N ASP A 266 -0.85 4.79 19.48
CA ASP A 266 -0.11 5.31 18.32
C ASP A 266 -0.37 4.52 17.01
N PRO A 267 -0.65 5.17 15.88
CA PRO A 267 -0.97 4.47 14.64
C PRO A 267 0.25 3.85 13.96
N VAL A 268 0.09 2.62 13.46
CA VAL A 268 1.10 1.94 12.63
C VAL A 268 1.21 2.55 11.23
N TYR A 269 0.09 3.03 10.69
CA TYR A 269 0.02 3.76 9.43
C TYR A 269 -1.00 4.89 9.57
N ILE A 270 -0.64 6.08 9.12
CA ILE A 270 -1.51 7.26 9.11
C ILE A 270 -1.09 8.23 8.01
N SER A 271 -2.04 8.80 7.29
CA SER A 271 -1.79 9.75 6.20
C SER A 271 -1.66 11.20 6.67
N ARG A 272 -2.30 11.55 7.79
CA ARG A 272 -2.36 12.93 8.32
C ARG A 272 -1.94 13.01 9.79
N GLY A 273 -0.87 12.33 10.13
CA GLY A 273 -0.35 12.29 11.48
C GLY A 273 1.05 11.73 11.56
N LYS A 274 1.39 11.20 12.72
CA LYS A 274 2.70 10.64 13.01
C LYS A 274 2.61 9.15 13.22
N SER A 275 3.60 8.43 12.71
CA SER A 275 3.71 6.99 12.92
C SER A 275 5.17 6.57 13.03
N SER A 276 5.49 5.75 14.03
CA SER A 276 6.84 5.28 14.27
C SER A 276 7.29 4.23 13.26
N GLU A 277 8.54 4.36 12.78
CA GLU A 277 9.17 3.37 11.91
C GLU A 277 9.32 2.00 12.59
N THR A 278 9.46 1.99 13.93
CA THR A 278 9.57 0.75 14.69
C THR A 278 8.28 -0.06 14.60
N LEU A 279 7.11 0.58 14.76
CA LEU A 279 5.82 -0.10 14.62
C LEU A 279 5.66 -0.70 13.21
N ARG A 280 6.05 0.05 12.16
CA ARG A 280 5.99 -0.44 10.78
C ARG A 280 6.95 -1.60 10.50
N ARG A 281 8.17 -1.58 11.05
CA ARG A 281 9.19 -2.60 10.77
C ARG A 281 9.06 -3.85 11.63
N VAL A 282 8.54 -3.70 12.85
CA VAL A 282 8.50 -4.79 13.83
C VAL A 282 7.09 -5.33 13.98
N TRP A 283 6.08 -4.47 14.13
CA TRP A 283 4.72 -4.91 14.49
C TRP A 283 3.91 -5.29 13.25
N ALA A 284 3.98 -4.49 12.18
CA ALA A 284 3.23 -4.78 10.95
C ALA A 284 3.54 -6.17 10.36
N PRO A 285 4.81 -6.64 10.29
CA PRO A 285 5.11 -8.00 9.83
C PRO A 285 4.56 -9.10 10.75
N ILE A 286 4.52 -8.87 12.07
CA ILE A 286 3.91 -9.81 13.03
C ILE A 286 2.40 -9.88 12.78
N PHE A 287 1.74 -8.74 12.62
CA PHE A 287 0.31 -8.68 12.29
C PHE A 287 -0.01 -9.39 10.98
N GLN A 288 0.84 -9.23 9.96
CA GLN A 288 0.73 -9.93 8.69
C GLN A 288 0.90 -11.43 8.85
N LYS A 289 1.99 -11.87 9.49
CA LYS A 289 2.33 -13.28 9.72
C LYS A 289 1.19 -14.05 10.40
N TYR A 290 0.58 -13.43 11.42
CA TYR A 290 -0.49 -14.06 12.21
C TYR A 290 -1.90 -13.65 11.78
N LYS A 291 -2.04 -13.05 10.59
CA LYS A 291 -3.32 -12.76 9.95
C LYS A 291 -4.27 -11.94 10.84
N VAL A 292 -3.77 -10.84 11.41
CA VAL A 292 -4.60 -9.84 12.09
C VAL A 292 -5.58 -9.22 11.09
N ASP A 293 -6.84 -9.08 11.48
CA ASP A 293 -7.92 -8.61 10.62
C ASP A 293 -8.00 -7.08 10.60
N VAL A 294 -7.99 -6.49 11.79
CA VAL A 294 -8.10 -5.05 11.99
C VAL A 294 -7.22 -4.57 13.13
N VAL A 295 -6.61 -3.41 12.92
CA VAL A 295 -5.83 -2.67 13.91
C VAL A 295 -6.51 -1.32 14.14
N PHE A 296 -6.97 -1.08 15.37
CA PHE A 296 -7.49 0.22 15.80
C PHE A 296 -6.39 1.04 16.47
N ALA A 297 -6.31 2.32 16.11
CA ALA A 297 -5.40 3.29 16.71
C ALA A 297 -6.08 4.64 16.90
N SER A 298 -5.42 5.53 17.63
CA SER A 298 -5.89 6.90 17.88
C SER A 298 -5.03 7.93 17.16
N TRP A 299 -5.65 9.08 16.93
CA TRP A 299 -5.14 10.35 16.42
C TRP A 299 -6.38 11.20 16.20
N HIS A 300 -6.30 12.53 16.33
CA HIS A 300 -7.47 13.42 16.39
C HIS A 300 -8.27 13.61 15.06
N LEU A 301 -8.61 12.51 14.37
CA LEU A 301 -9.39 12.40 13.14
C LEU A 301 -9.88 10.96 12.94
N TYR A 302 -10.76 10.76 11.96
CA TYR A 302 -11.06 9.43 11.42
C TYR A 302 -10.19 9.15 10.20
N GLU A 303 -9.58 7.98 10.13
CA GLU A 303 -8.93 7.49 8.90
C GLU A 303 -9.02 5.97 8.80
N ARG A 304 -9.28 5.46 7.58
CA ARG A 304 -9.15 4.03 7.27
C ARG A 304 -8.17 3.83 6.12
N SER A 305 -7.31 2.82 6.27
CA SER A 305 -6.46 2.30 5.21
C SER A 305 -6.42 0.77 5.23
N SER A 306 -5.90 0.17 4.16
CA SER A 306 -5.68 -1.27 4.07
C SER A 306 -4.26 -1.55 3.56
N ARG A 307 -3.56 -2.47 4.20
CA ARG A 307 -2.22 -2.91 3.78
C ARG A 307 -2.08 -4.41 3.94
N GLN A 308 -1.71 -5.09 2.85
CA GLN A 308 -1.55 -6.56 2.82
C GLN A 308 -2.82 -7.29 3.34
N GLY A 309 -3.98 -6.65 3.12
CA GLY A 309 -5.30 -7.08 3.54
C GLY A 309 -5.63 -6.93 5.03
N ILE A 310 -4.76 -6.30 5.84
CA ILE A 310 -5.07 -5.87 7.20
C ILE A 310 -5.73 -4.49 7.11
N THR A 311 -6.85 -4.32 7.81
CA THR A 311 -7.53 -3.02 7.90
C THR A 311 -6.94 -2.22 9.06
N TYR A 312 -6.51 -0.98 8.80
CA TYR A 312 -6.06 -0.06 9.83
C TYR A 312 -7.07 1.07 9.96
N ILE A 313 -7.58 1.28 11.17
CA ILE A 313 -8.57 2.33 11.46
C ILE A 313 -8.05 3.20 12.59
N ILE A 314 -8.04 4.50 12.32
CA ILE A 314 -7.77 5.55 13.30
C ILE A 314 -9.12 6.13 13.72
N SER A 315 -9.40 6.08 15.02
CA SER A 315 -10.68 6.49 15.59
C SER A 315 -10.51 7.42 16.80
N GLY A 316 -9.68 8.45 16.69
CA GLY A 316 -9.39 9.40 17.77
C GLY A 316 -10.27 10.65 17.78
N GLY A 317 -11.52 10.54 17.33
CA GLY A 317 -12.47 11.64 17.35
C GLY A 317 -13.28 11.75 18.64
N GLY A 318 -12.81 11.17 19.74
CA GLY A 318 -13.59 10.94 20.95
C GLY A 318 -13.99 12.21 21.71
N GLY A 319 -13.29 13.33 21.53
CA GLY A 319 -13.64 14.60 22.18
C GLY A 319 -12.58 15.70 22.07
N ALA A 320 -11.30 15.32 21.99
CA ALA A 320 -10.17 16.22 21.82
C ALA A 320 -10.23 17.03 20.52
N GLU A 321 -9.48 18.13 20.47
CA GLU A 321 -9.44 19.03 19.32
C GLU A 321 -9.04 18.31 18.02
N LEU A 322 -9.87 18.41 16.97
CA LEU A 322 -9.61 17.70 15.72
C LEU A 322 -8.41 18.29 14.95
N ILE A 323 -7.41 17.46 14.69
CA ILE A 323 -6.17 17.84 13.98
C ILE A 323 -6.27 17.43 12.51
N TRP A 324 -5.85 18.31 11.61
CA TRP A 324 -5.85 18.04 10.17
C TRP A 324 -4.52 18.43 9.52
N MET A 325 -3.53 17.54 9.64
CA MET A 325 -2.20 17.78 9.09
C MET A 325 -2.18 17.66 7.56
N LYS A 326 -1.11 18.17 6.94
CA LYS A 326 -0.84 17.96 5.52
C LYS A 326 -0.67 16.46 5.28
N LYS A 327 -1.31 15.96 4.23
CA LYS A 327 -1.27 14.55 3.85
C LYS A 327 0.14 14.14 3.43
N ASP A 328 0.62 13.04 4.00
CA ASP A 328 1.80 12.31 3.56
C ASP A 328 1.41 11.31 2.47
N PRO A 329 1.84 11.52 1.21
CA PRO A 329 1.45 10.64 0.10
C PRO A 329 2.06 9.24 0.20
N THR A 330 3.04 8.99 1.07
CA THR A 330 3.56 7.64 1.31
C THR A 330 2.55 6.75 2.05
N PHE A 331 1.61 7.37 2.78
CA PHE A 331 0.55 6.68 3.49
C PHE A 331 -0.81 6.96 2.85
N ALA A 332 -1.19 6.15 1.86
CA ALA A 332 -2.51 6.27 1.24
C ALA A 332 -3.62 5.89 2.23
N SER A 333 -4.61 6.78 2.38
CA SER A 333 -5.87 6.51 3.06
C SER A 333 -6.98 6.18 2.05
N GLN A 334 -7.90 5.29 2.43
CA GLN A 334 -9.09 4.95 1.66
C GLN A 334 -10.29 5.80 2.07
N ALA A 335 -10.36 6.19 3.34
CA ALA A 335 -11.34 7.13 3.88
C ALA A 335 -10.67 8.01 4.95
N GLU A 336 -11.08 9.27 5.05
CA GLU A 336 -10.60 10.21 6.06
C GLU A 336 -11.71 11.22 6.39
N ALA A 337 -11.88 11.58 7.67
CA ALA A 337 -12.82 12.61 8.08
C ALA A 337 -12.33 13.40 9.29
N ARG A 338 -12.57 14.72 9.27
CA ARG A 338 -12.30 15.62 10.39
C ARG A 338 -13.59 15.89 11.18
N ARG A 339 -14.01 14.93 11.99
CA ARG A 339 -15.24 14.99 12.79
C ARG A 339 -15.07 14.27 14.12
N HIS A 340 -15.79 14.71 15.15
CA HIS A 340 -15.97 13.91 16.36
C HIS A 340 -16.82 12.70 16.03
N HIS A 341 -16.39 11.52 16.46
CA HIS A 341 -16.97 10.24 16.06
C HIS A 341 -16.52 9.11 16.99
N PHE A 342 -17.20 7.98 16.84
CA PHE A 342 -16.76 6.67 17.31
C PHE A 342 -16.99 5.65 16.19
N CYS A 343 -16.39 4.47 16.29
CA CYS A 343 -16.69 3.34 15.43
C CYS A 343 -17.64 2.38 16.14
N ARG A 344 -18.80 2.10 15.53
CA ARG A 344 -19.64 0.95 15.86
C ARG A 344 -19.13 -0.27 15.11
N VAL A 345 -18.95 -1.39 15.80
CA VAL A 345 -18.53 -2.66 15.22
C VAL A 345 -19.56 -3.73 15.52
N ASP A 346 -20.26 -4.18 14.47
CA ASP A 346 -21.18 -5.31 14.53
C ASP A 346 -20.46 -6.57 14.08
N VAL A 347 -20.39 -7.58 14.94
CA VAL A 347 -19.77 -8.88 14.67
C VAL A 347 -20.86 -9.92 14.54
N ASP A 348 -20.84 -10.66 13.44
CA ASP A 348 -21.64 -11.85 13.18
C ASP A 348 -20.74 -13.09 13.06
N SER A 349 -21.31 -14.24 12.72
CA SER A 349 -20.57 -15.51 12.62
C SER A 349 -19.44 -15.51 11.59
N ASP A 350 -19.58 -14.73 10.51
CA ASP A 350 -18.74 -14.75 9.32
C ASP A 350 -18.38 -13.35 8.81
N THR A 351 -18.87 -12.29 9.47
CA THR A 351 -18.60 -10.90 9.07
C THR A 351 -18.38 -10.00 10.27
N MET A 352 -17.60 -8.94 10.07
CA MET A 352 -17.41 -7.85 11.02
C MET A 352 -17.62 -6.53 10.27
N THR A 353 -18.72 -5.84 10.57
CA THR A 353 -19.06 -4.56 9.95
C THR A 353 -18.68 -3.40 10.87
N ILE A 354 -17.83 -2.52 10.39
CA ILE A 354 -17.33 -1.35 11.10
C ILE A 354 -17.92 -0.10 10.45
N ARG A 355 -18.56 0.75 11.25
CA ARG A 355 -19.11 2.04 10.81
C ARG A 355 -18.57 3.16 11.69
N ALA A 356 -17.97 4.17 11.08
CA ALA A 356 -17.61 5.40 11.78
C ALA A 356 -18.81 6.33 11.80
N ILE A 357 -19.28 6.70 12.99
CA ILE A 357 -20.52 7.46 13.19
C ILE A 357 -20.17 8.77 13.90
N ALA A 358 -20.52 9.90 13.28
CA ALA A 358 -20.36 11.22 13.86
C ALA A 358 -21.41 11.52 14.93
N THR A 359 -21.20 12.59 15.71
CA THR A 359 -22.12 13.01 16.80
C THR A 359 -23.51 13.43 16.33
N ASP A 360 -23.71 13.67 15.03
CA ASP A 360 -25.02 13.95 14.41
C ASP A 360 -25.67 12.70 13.79
N GLY A 361 -25.10 11.51 14.02
CA GLY A 361 -25.56 10.24 13.46
C GLY A 361 -25.08 9.97 12.02
N THR A 362 -24.35 10.90 11.39
CA THR A 362 -23.82 10.68 10.03
C THR A 362 -22.81 9.54 10.01
N VAL A 363 -23.02 8.55 9.13
CA VAL A 363 -22.02 7.52 8.84
C VAL A 363 -20.93 8.11 7.95
N LEU A 364 -19.75 8.31 8.52
CA LEU A 364 -18.57 8.88 7.83
C LEU A 364 -17.93 7.88 6.88
N ASP A 365 -17.96 6.60 7.26
CA ASP A 365 -17.39 5.49 6.50
C ASP A 365 -17.96 4.16 7.00
N ALA A 366 -17.96 3.15 6.14
CA ALA A 366 -18.38 1.79 6.46
C ALA A 366 -17.57 0.75 5.71
N ILE A 367 -17.19 -0.33 6.40
CA ILE A 367 -16.52 -1.49 5.81
C ILE A 367 -17.01 -2.77 6.46
N THR A 368 -17.16 -3.84 5.68
CA THR A 368 -17.45 -5.18 6.17
C THR A 368 -16.26 -6.09 5.87
N LEU A 369 -15.71 -6.68 6.92
CA LEU A 369 -14.60 -7.62 6.88
C LEU A 369 -15.12 -9.06 6.94
N THR A 370 -14.41 -9.96 6.28
CA THR A 370 -14.57 -11.42 6.44
C THR A 370 -13.33 -11.98 7.15
N PRO A 371 -13.46 -13.05 7.98
CA PRO A 371 -12.36 -13.65 8.75
C PRO A 371 -11.11 -13.97 7.94
N ARG A 372 -9.94 -13.41 8.29
CA ARG A 372 -8.64 -13.77 7.70
C ARG A 372 -8.22 -15.22 7.95
N SER A 373 -8.79 -15.87 8.97
CA SER A 373 -8.65 -17.31 9.17
C SER A 373 -9.35 -18.14 8.09
N GLN A 374 -10.45 -17.63 7.51
CA GLN A 374 -11.15 -18.23 6.37
C GLN A 374 -10.51 -17.90 5.02
N TYR A 375 -9.46 -17.06 4.98
CA TYR A 375 -8.61 -16.88 3.78
C TYR A 375 -7.72 -18.11 3.52
N SER A 376 -8.15 -19.31 3.95
CA SER A 376 -7.81 -20.54 3.22
C SER A 376 -8.57 -20.63 1.89
N ASP A 377 -9.62 -19.82 1.67
CA ASP A 377 -10.30 -19.68 0.38
C ASP A 377 -9.81 -18.44 -0.38
N THR A 378 -8.54 -18.50 -0.80
CA THR A 378 -7.86 -17.45 -1.56
C THR A 378 -8.44 -17.24 -2.96
N ALA A 379 -9.25 -18.18 -3.47
CA ALA A 379 -9.86 -18.12 -4.79
C ALA A 379 -10.94 -17.04 -4.91
N GLY A 380 -11.75 -16.82 -3.86
CA GLY A 380 -12.94 -15.96 -3.92
C GLY A 380 -12.64 -14.45 -3.91
N HIS A 381 -11.62 -14.01 -3.18
CA HIS A 381 -11.20 -12.61 -3.14
C HIS A 381 -10.31 -12.27 -4.34
N MET A 382 -9.38 -13.16 -4.71
CA MET A 382 -8.61 -13.01 -5.93
C MET A 382 -9.55 -12.94 -7.15
N ASN A 383 -10.63 -13.73 -7.20
CA ASN A 383 -11.61 -13.59 -8.28
C ASN A 383 -12.27 -12.20 -8.36
N ARG A 384 -12.48 -11.48 -7.25
CA ARG A 384 -13.05 -10.13 -7.29
C ARG A 384 -12.05 -9.12 -7.83
N ASP A 385 -10.80 -9.19 -7.39
CA ASP A 385 -9.72 -8.32 -7.88
C ASP A 385 -9.38 -8.64 -9.34
N VAL A 386 -9.37 -9.94 -9.71
CA VAL A 386 -9.28 -10.45 -11.08
C VAL A 386 -10.37 -9.85 -11.96
N ASN A 387 -11.62 -9.86 -11.49
CA ASN A 387 -12.75 -9.34 -12.25
C ASN A 387 -12.66 -7.82 -12.47
N GLN A 388 -12.05 -7.07 -11.55
CA GLN A 388 -11.82 -5.64 -11.71
C GLN A 388 -10.64 -5.31 -12.65
N LEU A 389 -9.61 -6.16 -12.66
CA LEU A 389 -8.37 -5.94 -13.41
C LEU A 389 -8.40 -6.52 -14.83
N ARG A 390 -9.26 -7.51 -15.10
CA ARG A 390 -9.36 -8.17 -16.41
C ARG A 390 -10.32 -7.44 -17.35
N LYS A 391 -9.95 -7.40 -18.64
CA LYS A 391 -10.88 -7.12 -19.74
C LYS A 391 -11.27 -8.45 -20.38
N GLU A 392 -12.57 -8.69 -20.47
CA GLU A 392 -13.07 -9.91 -21.09
C GLU A 392 -13.37 -9.70 -22.57
N ILE A 393 -12.87 -10.61 -23.42
CA ILE A 393 -13.04 -10.57 -24.87
C ILE A 393 -13.53 -11.95 -25.32
N LEU A 394 -14.73 -12.00 -25.90
CA LEU A 394 -15.27 -13.20 -26.52
C LEU A 394 -14.99 -13.18 -28.01
N ILE A 395 -14.41 -14.26 -28.53
CA ILE A 395 -14.05 -14.42 -29.94
C ILE A 395 -14.79 -15.63 -30.49
N ASN A 396 -15.38 -15.48 -31.69
CA ASN A 396 -16.19 -16.49 -32.36
C ASN A 396 -17.49 -16.85 -31.60
N ASN A 397 -18.10 -15.87 -30.91
CA ASN A 397 -19.30 -16.05 -30.08
C ASN A 397 -20.57 -16.53 -30.84
N GLU A 398 -20.54 -16.54 -32.18
CA GLU A 398 -21.64 -17.04 -33.02
C GLU A 398 -21.53 -18.55 -33.31
N SER A 399 -20.40 -19.18 -32.97
CA SER A 399 -20.22 -20.63 -33.13
C SER A 399 -20.89 -21.40 -31.98
N ASN A 400 -21.44 -22.58 -32.30
CA ASN A 400 -21.92 -23.56 -31.31
C ASN A 400 -20.80 -24.47 -30.76
N GLY A 401 -19.54 -24.15 -31.07
CA GLY A 401 -18.37 -24.90 -30.62
C GLY A 401 -18.14 -24.77 -29.11
N PRO A 402 -17.33 -25.68 -28.52
CA PRO A 402 -17.00 -25.63 -27.09
C PRO A 402 -16.15 -24.40 -26.77
N GLU A 403 -16.30 -23.88 -25.53
CA GLU A 403 -15.61 -22.67 -25.07
C GLU A 403 -14.28 -22.98 -24.38
N LEU A 404 -13.21 -22.29 -24.80
CA LEU A 404 -11.88 -22.36 -24.20
C LEU A 404 -11.47 -20.99 -23.62
N THR A 405 -11.06 -21.00 -22.35
CA THR A 405 -10.58 -19.81 -21.65
C THR A 405 -9.07 -19.61 -21.82
N LEU A 406 -8.65 -18.40 -22.19
CA LEU A 406 -7.26 -17.97 -22.28
C LEU A 406 -7.03 -16.81 -21.32
N HIS A 407 -5.92 -16.82 -20.57
CA HIS A 407 -5.50 -15.66 -19.76
C HIS A 407 -4.28 -15.02 -20.43
N LEU A 408 -4.42 -13.80 -20.92
CA LEU A 408 -3.39 -13.07 -21.67
C LEU A 408 -2.87 -11.90 -20.85
N PHE A 409 -1.59 -11.93 -20.50
CA PHE A 409 -0.91 -10.84 -19.80
C PHE A 409 0.00 -10.07 -20.76
N SER A 410 -0.12 -8.74 -20.79
CA SER A 410 0.58 -7.90 -21.76
C SER A 410 0.62 -6.42 -21.35
N TYR A 411 1.64 -5.69 -21.77
CA TYR A 411 1.56 -4.23 -21.94
C TYR A 411 1.03 -3.99 -23.34
N ASP A 412 -0.19 -3.45 -23.55
CA ASP A 412 -0.83 -3.19 -24.87
C ASP A 412 0.13 -3.21 -26.08
N CYS A 413 0.54 -4.42 -26.47
CA CYS A 413 1.75 -4.58 -27.27
C CYS A 413 1.34 -4.60 -28.73
N ALA A 414 2.34 -4.47 -29.60
CA ALA A 414 2.20 -4.81 -30.99
C ALA A 414 1.60 -6.20 -31.12
N TYR A 415 2.36 -7.28 -31.17
CA TYR A 415 1.91 -8.67 -31.33
C TYR A 415 0.54 -9.04 -30.68
N CYS A 416 0.29 -8.59 -29.46
CA CYS A 416 -0.92 -8.78 -28.66
C CYS A 416 -2.21 -8.34 -29.36
N ARG A 417 -2.20 -7.22 -30.09
CA ARG A 417 -3.40 -6.78 -30.83
C ARG A 417 -3.73 -7.69 -32.05
N LYS A 418 -2.83 -8.58 -32.52
CA LYS A 418 -2.87 -9.38 -33.81
C LYS A 418 -3.31 -10.72 -33.37
N LEU A 419 -2.69 -11.19 -32.31
CA LEU A 419 -3.25 -12.23 -31.48
C LEU A 419 -4.73 -11.96 -31.23
N LEU A 420 -5.12 -10.85 -30.60
CA LEU A 420 -6.53 -10.57 -30.29
C LEU A 420 -7.42 -10.31 -31.53
N LYS A 421 -6.99 -9.52 -32.52
CA LYS A 421 -7.86 -9.10 -33.65
C LYS A 421 -7.83 -10.00 -34.87
N HIS A 422 -6.82 -10.85 -35.03
CA HIS A 422 -6.60 -11.62 -36.27
C HIS A 422 -6.33 -13.11 -35.99
N ASP A 423 -5.29 -13.43 -35.21
CA ASP A 423 -4.85 -14.81 -35.05
C ASP A 423 -5.84 -15.61 -34.20
N LEU A 424 -6.29 -15.09 -33.06
CA LEU A 424 -7.31 -15.76 -32.24
C LEU A 424 -8.64 -15.93 -32.99
N PRO A 425 -9.22 -14.94 -33.69
CA PRO A 425 -10.39 -15.16 -34.54
C PRO A 425 -10.18 -16.21 -35.63
N ARG A 426 -9.02 -16.20 -36.29
CA ARG A 426 -8.68 -17.21 -37.31
C ARG A 426 -8.57 -18.61 -36.71
N LEU A 427 -7.90 -18.76 -35.57
CA LEU A 427 -7.72 -20.03 -34.86
C LEU A 427 -9.04 -20.56 -34.29
N ALA A 428 -9.88 -19.67 -33.73
CA ALA A 428 -11.20 -20.01 -33.21
C ALA A 428 -12.12 -20.54 -34.33
N LYS A 429 -12.15 -19.85 -35.48
CA LYS A 429 -12.94 -20.29 -36.65
C LYS A 429 -12.40 -21.58 -37.27
N LYS A 430 -11.07 -21.72 -37.38
CA LYS A 430 -10.42 -22.92 -37.92
C LYS A 430 -10.75 -24.17 -37.10
N ASN A 431 -10.76 -24.04 -35.78
CA ASN A 431 -10.97 -25.17 -34.86
C ASN A 431 -12.43 -25.31 -34.39
N ASP A 432 -13.33 -24.42 -34.82
CA ASP A 432 -14.73 -24.38 -34.40
C ASP A 432 -14.88 -24.38 -32.87
N VAL A 433 -14.27 -23.38 -32.23
CA VAL A 433 -14.31 -23.14 -30.78
C VAL A 433 -14.67 -21.69 -30.48
N VAL A 434 -15.24 -21.44 -29.31
CA VAL A 434 -15.40 -20.10 -28.75
C VAL A 434 -14.20 -19.82 -27.86
N LEU A 435 -13.53 -18.68 -28.03
CA LEU A 435 -12.41 -18.30 -27.15
C LEU A 435 -12.85 -17.19 -26.20
N ARG A 436 -12.82 -17.45 -24.89
CA ARG A 436 -12.99 -16.45 -23.84
C ARG A 436 -11.62 -15.98 -23.37
N VAL A 437 -11.23 -14.77 -23.75
CA VAL A 437 -9.93 -14.20 -23.41
C VAL A 437 -10.08 -13.24 -22.24
N PHE A 438 -9.43 -13.56 -21.12
CA PHE A 438 -9.22 -12.64 -20.03
C PHE A 438 -7.89 -11.91 -20.25
N TYR A 439 -8.00 -10.64 -20.65
CA TYR A 439 -6.86 -9.78 -20.94
C TYR A 439 -6.47 -8.94 -19.72
N PHE A 440 -5.22 -9.06 -19.30
CA PHE A 440 -4.63 -8.36 -18.17
C PHE A 440 -3.55 -7.39 -18.66
N ASP A 441 -3.79 -6.10 -18.42
CA ASP A 441 -2.90 -5.02 -18.86
C ASP A 441 -1.91 -4.67 -17.76
N PHE A 442 -0.62 -4.92 -17.97
CA PHE A 442 0.44 -4.57 -17.01
C PHE A 442 0.57 -3.07 -16.73
N ALA A 443 -0.09 -2.20 -17.51
CA ALA A 443 -0.23 -0.78 -17.17
C ALA A 443 -1.11 -0.57 -15.92
N THR A 444 -1.98 -1.52 -15.58
CA THR A 444 -2.91 -1.47 -14.45
C THR A 444 -2.21 -1.96 -13.17
N GLU A 445 -2.33 -1.18 -12.10
CA GLU A 445 -1.80 -1.53 -10.77
C GLU A 445 -2.37 -2.88 -10.30
N GLY A 446 -1.56 -3.69 -9.61
CA GLY A 446 -1.92 -5.05 -9.19
C GLY A 446 -1.75 -6.13 -10.27
N THR A 447 -1.77 -5.80 -11.57
CA THR A 447 -1.73 -6.82 -12.65
C THR A 447 -0.41 -7.62 -12.69
N TYR A 448 0.71 -6.99 -12.32
CA TYR A 448 1.99 -7.70 -12.25
C TYR A 448 2.02 -8.74 -11.13
N GLU A 449 1.39 -8.46 -9.99
CA GLU A 449 1.26 -9.43 -8.90
C GLU A 449 0.40 -10.61 -9.35
N MET A 450 -0.70 -10.35 -10.06
CA MET A 450 -1.54 -11.40 -10.64
C MET A 450 -0.78 -12.30 -11.61
N PHE A 451 0.10 -11.70 -12.43
CA PHE A 451 0.96 -12.46 -13.33
C PHE A 451 1.91 -13.38 -12.57
N LEU A 452 2.59 -12.87 -11.54
CA LEU A 452 3.47 -13.68 -10.69
C LEU A 452 2.70 -14.82 -9.99
N ASN A 453 1.47 -14.55 -9.55
CA ASN A 453 0.60 -15.57 -8.97
C ASN A 453 0.24 -16.66 -9.99
N THR A 454 -0.12 -16.26 -11.21
CA THR A 454 -0.49 -17.17 -12.31
C THR A 454 0.71 -18.04 -12.73
N GLU A 455 1.91 -17.47 -12.81
CA GLU A 455 3.16 -18.22 -13.06
C GLU A 455 3.42 -19.29 -12.00
N ALA A 456 3.18 -18.96 -10.73
CA ALA A 456 3.34 -19.89 -9.62
C ALA A 456 2.33 -21.06 -9.70
N GLU A 457 1.05 -20.78 -9.99
CA GLU A 457 0.02 -21.81 -10.15
C GLU A 457 0.29 -22.75 -11.33
N PHE A 458 0.85 -22.22 -12.42
CA PHE A 458 1.22 -23.01 -13.60
C PHE A 458 2.59 -23.70 -13.47
N GLY A 459 3.35 -23.41 -12.41
CA GLY A 459 4.67 -24.01 -12.17
C GLY A 459 5.75 -23.57 -13.17
N ARG A 460 5.56 -22.46 -13.91
CA ARG A 460 6.56 -21.88 -14.82
C ARG A 460 6.74 -20.40 -14.49
N GLN A 461 7.86 -20.07 -13.85
CA GLN A 461 8.25 -18.71 -13.53
C GLN A 461 9.16 -18.11 -14.62
N GLY A 462 8.99 -16.83 -14.91
CA GLY A 462 9.82 -16.10 -15.87
C GLY A 462 9.41 -16.32 -17.32
N ALA A 463 8.12 -16.50 -17.59
CA ALA A 463 7.61 -16.51 -18.95
C ALA A 463 7.80 -15.15 -19.63
N ASP A 464 8.24 -15.16 -20.88
CA ASP A 464 8.37 -13.94 -21.67
C ASP A 464 7.00 -13.28 -21.89
N ILE A 465 6.97 -11.95 -21.96
CA ILE A 465 5.76 -11.15 -22.15
C ILE A 465 5.62 -10.79 -23.64
N PRO A 466 4.44 -10.92 -24.27
CA PRO A 466 3.16 -11.34 -23.69
C PRO A 466 3.12 -12.83 -23.35
N ALA A 467 2.37 -13.15 -22.31
CA ALA A 467 2.20 -14.52 -21.85
C ALA A 467 0.73 -14.96 -21.98
N VAL A 468 0.50 -16.11 -22.62
CA VAL A 468 -0.81 -16.76 -22.71
C VAL A 468 -0.80 -18.01 -21.82
N PHE A 469 -1.69 -18.03 -20.84
CA PHE A 469 -1.93 -19.19 -19.99
C PHE A 469 -3.17 -19.92 -20.52
N VAL A 470 -2.98 -21.18 -20.94
CA VAL A 470 -4.01 -22.01 -21.57
C VAL A 470 -3.81 -23.47 -21.18
N GLY A 471 -4.89 -24.15 -20.78
CA GLY A 471 -4.80 -25.54 -20.34
C GLY A 471 -3.87 -25.68 -19.14
N ARG A 472 -2.74 -26.37 -19.33
CA ARG A 472 -1.66 -26.50 -18.33
C ARG A 472 -0.38 -25.76 -18.74
N ASN A 473 -0.39 -25.09 -19.87
CA ASN A 473 0.79 -24.53 -20.50
C ASN A 473 0.81 -23.02 -20.37
N VAL A 474 2.02 -22.49 -20.19
CA VAL A 474 2.32 -21.06 -20.26
C VAL A 474 3.08 -20.85 -21.55
N LEU A 475 2.52 -20.09 -22.48
CA LEU A 475 3.14 -19.73 -23.75
C LEU A 475 3.70 -18.32 -23.61
N GLY A 476 5.01 -18.22 -23.40
CA GLY A 476 5.71 -16.95 -23.16
C GLY A 476 6.31 -16.41 -24.44
N GLY A 477 6.02 -15.15 -24.74
CA GLY A 477 6.57 -14.46 -25.90
C GLY A 477 5.97 -14.94 -27.23
N GLU A 478 6.28 -14.19 -28.28
CA GLU A 478 5.68 -14.35 -29.60
C GLU A 478 5.95 -15.72 -30.23
N ALA A 479 7.20 -16.22 -30.17
CA ALA A 479 7.61 -17.45 -30.84
C ALA A 479 6.90 -18.70 -30.28
N GLU A 480 6.71 -18.77 -28.96
CA GLU A 480 5.98 -19.89 -28.34
C GLU A 480 4.49 -19.81 -28.65
N ILE A 481 3.89 -18.60 -28.59
CA ILE A 481 2.48 -18.42 -28.87
C ILE A 481 2.16 -18.81 -30.33
N GLU A 482 2.94 -18.36 -31.30
CA GLU A 482 2.70 -18.69 -32.72
C GLU A 482 2.86 -20.19 -33.02
N SER A 483 3.79 -20.87 -32.36
CA SER A 483 4.11 -22.28 -32.64
C SER A 483 3.25 -23.29 -31.88
N GLN A 484 2.69 -22.91 -30.73
CA GLN A 484 2.01 -23.83 -29.81
C GLN A 484 0.51 -23.55 -29.64
N LEU A 485 0.04 -22.30 -29.78
CA LEU A 485 -1.34 -21.98 -29.44
C LEU A 485 -2.39 -22.70 -30.33
N ASP A 486 -2.12 -22.86 -31.62
CA ASP A 486 -2.99 -23.64 -32.52
C ASP A 486 -3.05 -25.12 -32.11
N LYS A 487 -1.95 -25.68 -31.60
CA LYS A 487 -1.91 -27.08 -31.12
C LYS A 487 -2.75 -27.25 -29.86
N GLU A 488 -2.66 -26.31 -28.92
CA GLU A 488 -3.49 -26.30 -27.70
C GLU A 488 -4.98 -26.22 -28.02
N ILE A 489 -5.36 -25.31 -28.92
CA ILE A 489 -6.76 -25.15 -29.33
C ILE A 489 -7.24 -26.42 -30.06
N ALA A 490 -6.42 -27.00 -30.94
CA ALA A 490 -6.75 -28.24 -31.64
C ALA A 490 -6.85 -29.44 -30.68
N GLU A 491 -6.02 -29.50 -29.64
CA GLU A 491 -6.08 -30.53 -28.60
C GLU A 491 -7.34 -30.42 -27.76
N PHE A 492 -7.69 -29.21 -27.32
CA PHE A 492 -8.96 -28.93 -26.64
C PHE A 492 -10.15 -29.39 -27.50
N ARG A 493 -10.15 -29.10 -28.81
CA ARG A 493 -11.26 -29.46 -29.71
C ARG A 493 -11.48 -30.98 -29.82
N LYS A 494 -10.42 -31.80 -29.70
CA LYS A 494 -10.52 -33.27 -29.77
C LYS A 494 -11.31 -33.85 -28.61
N ASN A 495 -11.15 -33.32 -27.40
CA ASN A 495 -11.87 -33.79 -26.22
C ASN A 495 -12.03 -32.66 -25.17
N PRO A 496 -13.05 -31.79 -25.33
CA PRO A 496 -13.21 -30.59 -24.50
C PRO A 496 -13.36 -30.91 -23.01
N GLN A 497 -14.16 -31.92 -22.67
CA GLN A 497 -14.41 -32.30 -21.27
C GLN A 497 -13.12 -32.72 -20.57
N ARG A 498 -12.37 -33.64 -21.17
CA ARG A 498 -11.11 -34.13 -20.60
C ARG A 498 -10.03 -33.04 -20.53
N TYR A 499 -10.04 -32.09 -21.44
CA TYR A 499 -9.12 -30.96 -21.42
C TYR A 499 -9.45 -30.00 -20.26
N VAL A 500 -10.73 -29.66 -20.07
CA VAL A 500 -11.20 -28.80 -18.97
C VAL A 500 -10.99 -29.45 -17.60
N GLU A 501 -11.14 -30.76 -17.47
CA GLU A 501 -10.85 -31.46 -16.21
C GLU A 501 -9.37 -31.36 -15.78
N ARG A 502 -8.47 -31.18 -16.75
CA ARG A 502 -7.01 -31.18 -16.53
C ARG A 502 -6.39 -29.78 -16.55
N MET A 503 -7.15 -28.76 -16.95
CA MET A 503 -6.63 -27.41 -17.06
C MET A 503 -6.35 -26.81 -15.69
N ILE A 504 -5.32 -25.97 -15.62
CA ILE A 504 -5.05 -25.12 -14.47
C ILE A 504 -5.94 -23.90 -14.65
N VAL A 505 -6.79 -23.65 -13.67
CA VAL A 505 -7.59 -22.41 -13.61
C VAL A 505 -6.84 -21.48 -12.67
N PRO A 506 -6.22 -20.39 -13.19
CA PRO A 506 -5.45 -19.49 -12.36
C PRO A 506 -6.34 -18.75 -11.36
N PHE A 507 -5.69 -18.17 -10.35
CA PHE A 507 -6.31 -17.38 -9.30
C PHE A 507 -7.14 -18.19 -8.31
N LYS A 508 -6.87 -19.50 -8.22
CA LYS A 508 -7.46 -20.37 -7.21
C LYS A 508 -6.67 -20.36 -5.91
N GLN A 509 -5.39 -19.99 -5.95
CA GLN A 509 -4.51 -19.96 -4.79
C GLN A 509 -3.75 -18.64 -4.75
N ALA A 510 -3.72 -17.98 -3.59
CA ALA A 510 -2.86 -16.83 -3.41
C ALA A 510 -1.46 -17.29 -3.00
N HIS A 511 -0.50 -17.03 -3.88
CA HIS A 511 0.93 -17.15 -3.64
C HIS A 511 1.50 -15.83 -3.10
N ASP A 512 2.59 -15.90 -2.35
CA ASP A 512 3.32 -14.73 -1.87
C ASP A 512 4.10 -14.07 -3.03
N THR A 513 3.41 -13.23 -3.78
CA THR A 513 3.94 -12.54 -4.95
C THR A 513 5.08 -11.59 -4.59
N ALA A 514 5.12 -11.08 -3.35
CA ALA A 514 6.21 -10.27 -2.84
C ALA A 514 7.47 -11.11 -2.63
N ALA A 515 7.34 -12.31 -2.04
CA ALA A 515 8.45 -13.27 -1.94
C ALA A 515 8.97 -13.72 -3.32
N ILE A 516 8.07 -13.94 -4.29
CA ILE A 516 8.44 -14.31 -5.67
C ILE A 516 9.17 -13.15 -6.37
N ALA A 517 8.68 -11.92 -6.26
CA ALA A 517 9.33 -10.73 -6.83
C ALA A 517 10.72 -10.52 -6.21
N GLN A 518 10.84 -10.76 -4.90
CA GLN A 518 12.08 -10.73 -4.15
C GLN A 518 13.08 -11.81 -4.59
N GLU A 519 12.62 -13.04 -4.85
CA GLU A 519 13.45 -14.12 -5.40
C GLU A 519 13.98 -13.78 -6.80
N LYS A 520 13.11 -13.29 -7.70
CA LYS A 520 13.51 -12.83 -9.05
C LYS A 520 14.51 -11.68 -9.00
N PHE A 521 14.31 -10.71 -8.10
CA PHE A 521 15.26 -9.62 -7.92
C PHE A 521 16.61 -10.10 -7.37
N ASN A 522 16.60 -11.12 -6.51
CA ASN A 522 17.82 -11.74 -6.00
C ASN A 522 18.54 -12.61 -7.04
N ALA A 523 17.83 -13.12 -8.04
CA ALA A 523 18.40 -13.81 -9.19
C ALA A 523 19.13 -12.86 -10.16
N LEU A 524 18.84 -11.55 -10.14
CA LEU A 524 19.58 -10.58 -10.95
C LEU A 524 21.05 -10.53 -10.51
N THR A 525 21.96 -10.74 -11.46
CA THR A 525 23.40 -10.59 -11.25
C THR A 525 23.89 -9.30 -11.88
N CYS A 526 24.98 -8.75 -11.34
CA CYS A 526 25.63 -7.57 -11.92
C CYS A 526 25.98 -7.78 -13.41
N GLY A 527 26.36 -9.01 -13.80
CA GLY A 527 26.68 -9.35 -15.19
C GLY A 527 25.47 -9.27 -16.12
N MET A 528 24.31 -9.77 -15.70
CA MET A 528 23.07 -9.65 -16.50
C MET A 528 22.63 -8.21 -16.65
N VAL A 529 22.66 -7.43 -15.56
CA VAL A 529 22.29 -6.01 -15.57
C VAL A 529 23.23 -5.19 -16.46
N ALA A 530 24.54 -5.41 -16.36
CA ALA A 530 25.52 -4.75 -17.21
C ALA A 530 25.40 -5.19 -18.68
N GLY A 531 25.17 -6.47 -18.95
CA GLY A 531 24.99 -6.98 -20.31
C GLY A 531 23.77 -6.37 -21.00
N ALA A 532 22.65 -6.26 -20.29
CA ALA A 532 21.45 -5.59 -20.80
C ALA A 532 21.70 -4.10 -21.10
N GLY A 533 22.35 -3.38 -20.19
CA GLY A 533 22.72 -1.99 -20.42
C GLY A 533 23.63 -1.81 -21.64
N LEU A 534 24.64 -2.67 -21.82
CA LEU A 534 25.55 -2.63 -22.97
C LEU A 534 24.83 -2.87 -24.30
N LEU A 535 23.95 -3.87 -24.35
CA LEU A 535 23.15 -4.16 -25.55
C LEU A 535 22.27 -2.97 -25.91
N ASP A 536 21.68 -2.33 -24.90
CA ASP A 536 20.84 -1.15 -25.08
C ASP A 536 21.63 0.06 -25.59
N GLY A 537 22.85 0.27 -25.07
CA GLY A 537 23.75 1.35 -25.52
C GLY A 537 24.22 1.24 -26.97
N ILE A 538 24.05 0.09 -27.63
CA ILE A 538 24.40 -0.14 -29.05
C ILE A 538 23.19 0.09 -29.98
N ASN A 539 22.06 0.55 -29.45
CA ASN A 539 20.84 0.82 -30.21
C ASN A 539 21.10 1.73 -31.45
N PRO A 540 20.54 1.41 -32.63
CA PRO A 540 20.67 2.21 -33.86
C PRO A 540 20.41 3.73 -33.69
N CYS A 541 19.49 4.11 -32.81
CA CYS A 541 19.18 5.52 -32.52
C CYS A 541 20.34 6.22 -31.81
N ALA A 542 20.87 5.62 -30.74
CA ALA A 542 22.04 6.11 -30.00
C ALA A 542 23.24 6.22 -30.93
N PHE A 543 23.53 5.15 -31.68
CA PHE A 543 24.70 5.10 -32.54
C PHE A 543 24.67 6.15 -33.67
N THR A 544 23.51 6.36 -34.28
CA THR A 544 23.34 7.32 -35.39
C THR A 544 23.54 8.76 -34.91
N THR A 545 22.95 9.11 -33.76
CA THR A 545 23.06 10.47 -33.22
C THR A 545 24.50 10.84 -32.85
N ILE A 546 25.27 9.87 -32.35
CA ILE A 546 26.69 10.02 -32.02
C ILE A 546 27.52 10.31 -33.28
N ILE A 547 27.32 9.54 -34.34
CA ILE A 547 28.03 9.75 -35.61
C ILE A 547 27.71 11.12 -36.18
N PHE A 548 26.45 11.55 -36.15
CA PHE A 548 26.05 12.88 -36.60
C PHE A 548 26.67 13.99 -35.76
N LEU A 549 26.66 13.84 -34.43
CA LEU A 549 27.24 14.80 -33.51
C LEU A 549 28.76 14.92 -33.72
N ILE A 550 29.48 13.80 -33.82
CA ILE A 550 30.92 13.78 -34.09
C ILE A 550 31.24 14.36 -35.48
N SER A 551 30.47 13.99 -36.51
CA SER A 551 30.64 14.53 -37.87
C SER A 551 30.42 16.03 -37.91
N TYR A 552 29.42 16.53 -37.18
CA TYR A 552 29.13 17.94 -37.02
C TYR A 552 30.26 18.67 -36.29
N LEU A 553 30.71 18.16 -35.14
CA LEU A 553 31.76 18.79 -34.34
C LEU A 553 33.09 18.84 -35.10
N SER A 554 33.39 17.79 -35.88
CA SER A 554 34.56 17.75 -36.77
C SER A 554 34.45 18.76 -37.92
N PHE A 555 33.26 18.89 -38.53
CA PHE A 555 33.02 19.84 -39.62
C PHE A 555 33.03 21.30 -39.16
N ALA A 556 32.62 21.57 -37.91
CA ALA A 556 32.65 22.89 -37.29
C ALA A 556 34.06 23.40 -36.94
N GLY A 557 35.11 22.60 -37.20
CA GLY A 557 36.51 22.97 -36.95
C GLY A 557 36.85 23.06 -35.46
N ILE A 558 36.10 22.36 -34.61
CA ILE A 558 36.25 22.40 -33.16
C ILE A 558 37.54 21.67 -32.76
N SER A 559 38.28 22.26 -31.83
CA SER A 559 39.53 21.66 -31.33
C SER A 559 39.28 20.31 -30.65
N ARG A 560 40.26 19.40 -30.68
CA ARG A 560 40.17 18.08 -30.02
C ARG A 560 39.79 18.19 -28.54
N LYS A 561 40.32 19.19 -27.84
CA LYS A 561 39.98 19.48 -26.43
C LYS A 561 38.50 19.82 -26.27
N GLN A 562 37.97 20.70 -27.11
CA GLN A 562 36.54 21.05 -27.06
C GLN A 562 35.64 19.88 -27.46
N MET A 563 36.07 19.02 -28.38
CA MET A 563 35.33 17.80 -28.74
C MET A 563 35.19 16.86 -27.54
N PHE A 564 36.26 16.71 -26.75
CA PHE A 564 36.24 15.92 -25.51
C PHE A 564 35.24 16.48 -24.48
N TYR A 565 35.28 17.79 -24.20
CA TYR A 565 34.33 18.41 -23.26
C TYR A 565 32.88 18.33 -23.74
N THR A 566 32.65 18.60 -25.03
CA THR A 566 31.29 18.63 -25.60
C THR A 566 30.67 17.23 -25.63
N GLY A 567 31.45 16.23 -26.04
CA GLY A 567 31.02 14.82 -26.01
C GLY A 567 30.84 14.27 -24.59
N GLY A 568 31.68 14.68 -23.65
CA GLY A 568 31.53 14.33 -22.23
C GLY A 568 30.24 14.89 -21.63
N ILE A 569 29.92 16.16 -21.90
CA ILE A 569 28.68 16.79 -21.40
C ILE A 569 27.43 16.16 -22.01
N PHE A 570 27.46 15.85 -23.31
CA PHE A 570 26.39 15.08 -23.95
C PHE A 570 26.17 13.72 -23.27
N THR A 571 27.25 12.97 -23.04
CA THR A 571 27.19 11.65 -22.40
C THR A 571 26.65 11.72 -20.97
N LEU A 572 27.07 12.72 -20.19
CA LEU A 572 26.55 12.94 -18.84
C LEU A 572 25.08 13.34 -18.87
N ALA A 573 24.66 14.18 -19.84
CA ALA A 573 23.26 14.54 -20.00
C ALA A 573 22.39 13.31 -20.28
N VAL A 574 22.85 12.40 -21.16
CA VAL A 574 22.18 11.12 -21.42
C VAL A 574 22.11 10.30 -20.13
N PHE A 575 23.23 10.09 -19.44
CA PHE A 575 23.28 9.34 -18.18
C PHE A 575 22.30 9.86 -17.11
N PHE A 576 22.38 11.16 -16.79
CA PHE A 576 21.57 11.74 -15.71
C PHE A 576 20.09 11.77 -16.07
N THR A 577 19.77 12.02 -17.34
CA THR A 577 18.37 11.99 -17.80
C THR A 577 17.82 10.57 -17.68
N TYR A 578 18.54 9.57 -18.17
CA TYR A 578 18.13 8.18 -18.11
C TYR A 578 18.06 7.66 -16.66
N PHE A 579 18.99 8.05 -15.78
CA PHE A 579 18.96 7.71 -14.37
C PHE A 579 17.81 8.40 -13.62
N ALA A 580 17.58 9.70 -13.87
CA ALA A 580 16.48 10.45 -13.29
C ALA A 580 15.12 9.89 -13.72
N ILE A 581 14.99 9.48 -14.99
CA ILE A 581 13.82 8.81 -15.51
C ILE A 581 13.48 7.55 -14.70
N GLY A 582 14.48 6.73 -14.38
CA GLY A 582 14.31 5.51 -13.58
C GLY A 582 13.97 5.77 -12.12
N LEU A 583 14.40 6.89 -11.56
CA LEU A 583 14.10 7.28 -10.18
C LEU A 583 12.74 7.97 -10.03
N THR A 584 12.29 8.73 -11.03
CA THR A 584 11.19 9.70 -10.86
C THR A 584 10.06 9.59 -11.89
N LEU A 585 10.32 9.04 -13.08
CA LEU A 585 9.41 9.17 -14.22
C LEU A 585 8.52 7.94 -14.45
N PHE A 586 8.60 6.87 -13.68
CA PHE A 586 7.72 5.70 -13.89
C PHE A 586 6.22 6.07 -13.76
N ASN A 587 5.87 6.97 -12.83
CA ASN A 587 4.48 7.41 -12.64
C ASN A 587 4.01 8.43 -13.70
N PHE A 588 4.91 9.29 -14.20
CA PHE A 588 4.59 10.30 -15.21
C PHE A 588 4.60 9.73 -16.64
N LEU A 589 5.55 8.86 -16.94
CA LEU A 589 5.65 8.14 -18.21
C LEU A 589 4.47 7.17 -18.38
N LYS A 590 3.97 6.55 -17.30
CA LYS A 590 2.70 5.80 -17.28
C LYS A 590 1.51 6.63 -17.77
N SER A 591 1.44 7.92 -17.40
CA SER A 591 0.34 8.81 -17.81
C SER A 591 0.39 9.14 -19.31
N ILE A 592 1.59 9.37 -19.85
CA ILE A 592 1.80 9.71 -21.27
C ILE A 592 1.66 8.47 -22.16
N LEU A 593 2.25 7.33 -21.76
CA LEU A 593 2.20 6.07 -22.51
C LEU A 593 0.78 5.44 -22.52
N ARG A 594 -0.11 5.82 -21.60
CA ARG A 594 -1.52 5.40 -21.57
C ARG A 594 -2.35 5.96 -22.73
N SER A 595 -1.92 7.07 -23.34
CA SER A 595 -2.63 7.67 -24.46
C SER A 595 -2.25 7.01 -25.78
N GLN A 596 -3.13 6.15 -26.30
CA GLN A 596 -2.95 5.49 -27.60
C GLN A 596 -2.81 6.49 -28.76
N ILE A 597 -3.41 7.68 -28.64
CA ILE A 597 -3.33 8.73 -29.66
C ILE A 597 -1.90 9.31 -29.72
N ILE A 598 -1.30 9.60 -28.55
CA ILE A 598 0.03 10.19 -28.48
C ILE A 598 1.09 9.17 -28.91
N THR A 599 1.05 7.95 -28.34
CA THR A 599 2.00 6.89 -28.70
C THR A 599 1.88 6.49 -30.17
N GLY A 600 0.64 6.38 -30.69
CA GLY A 600 0.39 6.11 -32.10
C GLY A 600 0.91 7.23 -33.02
N GLY A 601 0.69 8.49 -32.66
CA GLY A 601 1.19 9.65 -33.42
C GLY A 601 2.71 9.74 -33.47
N VAL A 602 3.38 9.51 -32.33
CA VAL A 602 4.85 9.49 -32.24
C VAL A 602 5.43 8.36 -33.10
N ASN A 603 4.88 7.16 -33.00
CA ASN A 603 5.34 6.00 -33.77
C ASN A 603 5.08 6.16 -35.28
N LEU A 604 3.95 6.75 -35.70
CA LEU A 604 3.67 7.05 -37.11
C LEU A 604 4.66 8.09 -37.66
N LEU A 605 4.96 9.13 -36.89
CA LEU A 605 5.94 10.15 -37.27
C LEU A 605 7.35 9.54 -37.40
N LEU A 606 7.73 8.67 -36.45
CA LEU A 606 8.99 7.94 -36.50
C LEU A 606 9.06 7.00 -37.71
N LEU A 607 7.98 6.27 -37.99
CA LEU A 607 7.90 5.40 -39.17
C LEU A 607 8.09 6.19 -40.47
N LEU A 608 7.36 7.30 -40.62
CA LEU A 608 7.49 8.22 -41.76
C LEU A 608 8.93 8.68 -41.92
N ALA A 609 9.57 9.11 -40.82
CA ALA A 609 10.96 9.54 -40.84
C ALA A 609 11.90 8.41 -41.29
N VAL A 610 11.79 7.22 -40.71
CA VAL A 610 12.66 6.06 -41.04
C VAL A 610 12.45 5.60 -42.49
N VAL A 611 11.21 5.55 -42.98
CA VAL A 611 10.91 5.19 -44.37
C VAL A 611 11.49 6.22 -45.34
N ILE A 612 11.32 7.52 -45.08
CA ILE A 612 11.90 8.59 -45.91
C ILE A 612 13.42 8.48 -45.94
N LEU A 613 14.07 8.27 -44.78
CA LEU A 613 15.51 8.08 -44.68
C LEU A 613 15.99 6.81 -45.42
N GLY A 614 15.23 5.71 -45.34
CA GLY A 614 15.51 4.48 -46.06
C GLY A 614 15.42 4.65 -47.58
N VAL A 615 14.35 5.26 -48.08
CA VAL A 615 14.14 5.52 -49.52
C VAL A 615 15.24 6.42 -50.07
N PHE A 616 15.56 7.53 -49.38
CA PHE A 616 16.65 8.39 -49.83
C PHE A 616 18.01 7.70 -49.73
N SER A 617 18.24 6.83 -48.75
CA SER A 617 19.49 6.06 -48.65
C SER A 617 19.63 5.07 -49.81
N LEU A 618 18.53 4.48 -50.26
CA LEU A 618 18.49 3.60 -51.44
C LEU A 618 18.70 4.37 -52.75
N ILE A 619 18.07 5.54 -52.91
CA ILE A 619 18.30 6.43 -54.06
C ILE A 619 19.77 6.85 -54.13
N ASP A 620 20.37 7.20 -52.98
CA ASP A 620 21.78 7.56 -52.89
C ASP A 620 22.70 6.38 -53.22
N PHE A 621 22.34 5.17 -52.79
CA PHE A 621 23.07 3.96 -53.17
C PHE A 621 23.10 3.77 -54.69
N VAL A 622 21.94 3.87 -55.35
CA VAL A 622 21.84 3.74 -56.82
C VAL A 622 22.61 4.85 -57.55
N ARG A 623 22.59 6.08 -57.04
CA ARG A 623 23.38 7.20 -57.59
C ARG A 623 24.88 6.99 -57.43
N CYS A 624 25.32 6.44 -56.29
CA CYS A 624 26.72 6.08 -56.05
C CYS A 624 27.19 4.97 -57.00
N LEU A 625 26.37 3.94 -57.28
CA LEU A 625 26.69 2.90 -58.27
C LEU A 625 26.83 3.45 -59.70
N LYS A 626 26.07 4.50 -60.04
CA LYS A 626 26.14 5.19 -61.34
C LYS A 626 27.26 6.22 -61.45
N GLY A 627 28.11 6.37 -60.42
CA GLY A 627 29.21 7.34 -60.39
C GLY A 627 28.80 8.78 -60.06
N ASN A 628 27.52 9.05 -59.79
CA ASN A 628 26.99 10.38 -59.51
C ASN A 628 27.07 10.74 -58.02
N VAL A 629 28.27 10.64 -57.44
CA VAL A 629 28.54 10.88 -56.00
C VAL A 629 28.29 12.35 -55.60
N LYS A 630 28.27 13.27 -56.56
CA LYS A 630 28.00 14.70 -56.33
C LYS A 630 26.52 15.00 -56.05
N ASP A 631 25.60 14.12 -56.46
CA ASP A 631 24.14 14.34 -56.42
C ASP A 631 23.44 13.48 -55.35
N ILE A 632 24.14 13.14 -54.26
CA ILE A 632 23.55 12.43 -53.12
C ILE A 632 22.44 13.29 -52.49
N THR A 633 21.24 12.71 -52.40
CA THR A 633 19.96 13.29 -51.99
C THR A 633 19.88 13.53 -50.48
N LEU A 634 20.38 12.60 -49.65
CA LEU A 634 20.59 12.85 -48.20
C LEU A 634 21.81 13.72 -47.99
N GLN A 635 21.76 14.92 -48.52
CA GLN A 635 22.63 16.01 -48.18
C GLN A 635 21.77 17.24 -47.93
N LEU A 636 22.11 18.04 -46.92
CA LEU A 636 21.43 19.30 -46.71
C LEU A 636 21.47 20.16 -47.99
N PRO A 637 20.33 20.77 -48.41
CA PRO A 637 20.27 21.67 -49.54
C PRO A 637 21.33 22.78 -49.46
N GLY A 638 21.90 23.21 -50.58
CA GLY A 638 23.03 24.16 -50.59
C GLY A 638 22.77 25.47 -49.83
N PHE A 639 21.54 25.98 -49.89
CA PHE A 639 21.12 27.16 -49.13
C PHE A 639 21.01 26.88 -47.62
N LEU A 640 20.53 25.69 -47.24
CA LEU A 640 20.43 25.24 -45.86
C LEU A 640 21.83 24.99 -45.28
N LYS A 641 22.74 24.36 -46.03
CA LYS A 641 24.18 24.23 -45.70
C LYS A 641 24.84 25.59 -45.47
N LYS A 642 24.53 26.61 -46.28
CA LYS A 642 25.07 27.97 -46.12
C LYS A 642 24.48 28.69 -44.90
N ALA A 643 23.15 28.65 -44.72
CA ALA A 643 22.47 29.27 -43.57
C ALA A 643 22.90 28.63 -42.23
N ILE A 644 23.02 27.30 -42.24
CA ILE A 644 23.48 26.51 -41.11
C ILE A 644 24.98 26.73 -40.87
N ARG A 645 25.85 26.79 -41.89
CA ARG A 645 27.27 27.19 -41.72
C ARG A 645 27.45 28.58 -41.13
N GLY A 646 26.60 29.54 -41.52
CA GLY A 646 26.61 30.90 -41.00
C GLY A 646 26.29 30.95 -39.51
N ARG A 647 25.11 30.41 -39.11
CA ARG A 647 24.71 30.36 -37.69
C ARG A 647 25.58 29.44 -36.85
N ILE A 648 26.03 28.29 -37.38
CA ILE A 648 26.90 27.36 -36.64
C ILE A 648 28.23 28.01 -36.31
N ARG A 649 28.85 28.75 -37.22
CA ARG A 649 30.19 29.32 -36.95
C ARG A 649 30.15 30.35 -35.82
N ASP A 650 29.05 31.10 -35.73
CA ASP A 650 28.83 32.06 -34.65
C ASP A 650 28.44 31.36 -33.34
N PHE A 651 27.64 30.30 -33.42
CA PHE A 651 27.21 29.48 -32.28
C PHE A 651 28.34 28.61 -31.70
N ALA A 652 29.21 28.05 -32.55
CA ALA A 652 30.37 27.22 -32.19
C ALA A 652 31.55 28.04 -31.65
N ARG A 653 31.60 29.36 -31.94
CA ARG A 653 32.53 30.29 -31.28
C ARG A 653 32.15 30.54 -29.83
N ASN A 654 30.87 30.46 -29.48
CA ASN A 654 30.40 30.60 -28.11
C ASN A 654 30.46 29.24 -27.38
N LYS A 655 31.47 29.08 -26.52
CA LYS A 655 31.68 27.86 -25.72
C LYS A 655 30.47 27.49 -24.85
N VAL A 656 29.70 28.47 -24.37
CA VAL A 656 28.52 28.21 -23.54
C VAL A 656 27.37 27.68 -24.38
N ALA A 657 27.16 28.25 -25.56
CA ALA A 657 26.08 27.86 -26.46
C ALA A 657 26.25 26.42 -26.96
N ILE A 658 27.46 26.01 -27.32
CA ILE A 658 27.72 24.65 -27.81
C ILE A 658 27.60 23.59 -26.71
N VAL A 659 28.01 23.93 -25.48
CA VAL A 659 27.86 23.08 -24.30
C VAL A 659 26.38 22.90 -23.95
N GLY A 660 25.62 24.00 -23.89
CA GLY A 660 24.18 23.95 -23.60
C GLY A 660 23.38 23.18 -24.66
N ALA A 661 23.69 23.37 -25.94
CA ALA A 661 23.04 22.61 -27.02
C ALA A 661 23.35 21.11 -26.94
N SER A 662 24.56 20.74 -26.55
CA SER A 662 24.95 19.33 -26.41
C SER A 662 24.28 18.66 -25.21
N PHE A 663 24.12 19.38 -24.10
CA PHE A 663 23.32 18.92 -22.97
C PHE A 663 21.85 18.72 -23.36
N ALA A 664 21.22 19.72 -23.98
CA ALA A 664 19.83 19.65 -24.41
C ALA A 664 19.58 18.51 -25.40
N LEU A 665 20.50 18.32 -26.36
CA LEU A 665 20.44 17.21 -27.30
C LEU A 665 20.52 15.85 -26.60
N GLY A 666 21.38 15.71 -25.58
CA GLY A 666 21.48 14.50 -24.77
C GLY A 666 20.20 14.18 -24.01
N VAL A 667 19.53 15.20 -23.43
CA VAL A 667 18.23 15.04 -22.74
C VAL A 667 17.15 14.54 -23.70
N VAL A 668 17.04 15.16 -24.87
CA VAL A 668 16.03 14.79 -25.89
C VAL A 668 16.24 13.36 -26.38
N ILE A 669 17.50 12.99 -26.67
CA ILE A 669 17.84 11.66 -27.16
C ILE A 669 17.56 10.60 -26.09
N ALA A 670 17.96 10.83 -24.84
CA ALA A 670 17.64 9.95 -23.72
C ALA A 670 16.12 9.71 -23.58
N GLY A 671 15.30 10.76 -23.74
CA GLY A 671 13.84 10.62 -23.72
C GLY A 671 13.27 9.80 -24.89
N MET A 672 13.85 9.93 -26.09
CA MET A 672 13.45 9.16 -27.27
C MET A 672 13.85 7.69 -27.18
N GLU A 673 15.01 7.40 -26.58
CA GLU A 673 15.55 6.03 -26.45
C GLU A 673 14.74 5.18 -25.48
N LEU A 674 14.24 5.77 -24.39
CA LEU A 674 13.40 5.10 -23.40
C LEU A 674 12.15 4.44 -24.02
N ALA A 675 11.58 5.05 -25.06
CA ALA A 675 10.41 4.53 -25.75
C ALA A 675 10.66 3.17 -26.43
N CYS A 676 11.92 2.80 -26.66
CA CYS A 676 12.29 1.61 -27.41
C CYS A 676 12.84 0.47 -26.53
N THR A 677 13.19 0.70 -25.25
CA THR A 677 14.14 -0.20 -24.54
C THR A 677 13.74 -0.58 -23.11
N GLY A 678 12.57 -0.15 -22.64
CA GLY A 678 12.13 -0.24 -21.23
C GLY A 678 11.89 -1.64 -20.62
N GLN A 679 12.17 -2.76 -21.29
CA GLN A 679 11.79 -4.10 -20.80
C GLN A 679 12.67 -4.62 -19.66
N VAL A 680 14.00 -4.44 -19.72
CA VAL A 680 14.92 -4.84 -18.62
C VAL A 680 14.92 -3.82 -17.47
N TYR A 681 14.39 -2.64 -17.74
CA TYR A 681 14.33 -1.50 -16.83
C TYR A 681 13.28 -1.66 -15.71
N ILE A 682 12.22 -2.43 -15.98
CA ILE A 682 11.03 -2.55 -15.12
C ILE A 682 11.30 -3.29 -13.80
N PRO A 683 11.94 -4.47 -13.77
CA PRO A 683 12.15 -5.19 -12.50
C PRO A 683 13.04 -4.43 -11.52
N ILE A 684 14.03 -3.69 -12.03
CA ILE A 684 14.94 -2.87 -11.22
C ILE A 684 14.17 -1.67 -10.63
N VAL A 685 13.38 -0.97 -11.44
CA VAL A 685 12.62 0.21 -10.99
C VAL A 685 11.48 -0.18 -10.04
N ALA A 686 10.81 -1.30 -10.26
CA ALA A 686 9.75 -1.80 -9.37
C ALA A 686 10.26 -2.03 -7.94
N MET A 687 11.50 -2.50 -7.79
CA MET A 687 12.11 -2.77 -6.48
C MET A 687 12.69 -1.53 -5.78
N ILE A 688 12.63 -0.34 -6.41
CA ILE A 688 13.00 0.93 -5.75
C ILE A 688 11.95 1.31 -4.69
N SER A 689 10.69 0.96 -4.94
CA SER A 689 9.58 1.19 -3.99
C SER A 689 9.74 0.37 -2.72
N GLU A 690 10.39 -0.80 -2.80
CA GLU A 690 10.61 -1.72 -1.68
C GLU A 690 11.74 -1.26 -0.74
N PRO A 691 11.45 -0.92 0.55
CA PRO A 691 12.45 -0.33 1.45
C PRO A 691 13.70 -1.20 1.67
N THR A 692 13.54 -2.53 1.71
CA THR A 692 14.63 -3.49 1.95
C THR A 692 15.59 -3.57 0.75
N TYR A 693 15.07 -3.44 -0.46
CA TYR A 693 15.84 -3.64 -1.70
C TYR A 693 16.21 -2.34 -2.39
N ARG A 694 15.66 -1.20 -1.96
CA ARG A 694 15.89 0.12 -2.55
C ARG A 694 17.35 0.42 -2.86
N VAL A 695 18.26 0.16 -1.93
CA VAL A 695 19.70 0.44 -2.13
C VAL A 695 20.29 -0.45 -3.23
N LYS A 696 19.94 -1.74 -3.24
CA LYS A 696 20.38 -2.71 -4.26
C LYS A 696 19.73 -2.44 -5.62
N ALA A 697 18.47 -2.00 -5.64
CA ALA A 697 17.74 -1.62 -6.85
C ALA A 697 18.32 -0.35 -7.47
N VAL A 698 18.59 0.67 -6.66
CA VAL A 698 19.26 1.90 -7.10
C VAL A 698 20.69 1.61 -7.60
N SER A 699 21.42 0.68 -6.97
CA SER A 699 22.77 0.31 -7.44
C SER A 699 22.74 -0.47 -8.75
N TYR A 700 21.76 -1.36 -8.97
CA TYR A 700 21.54 -1.99 -10.27
C TYR A 700 21.09 -1.00 -11.34
N LEU A 701 20.22 -0.04 -11.00
CA LEU A 701 19.85 1.03 -11.91
C LEU A 701 21.10 1.84 -12.32
N PHE A 702 21.96 2.18 -11.37
CA PHE A 702 23.20 2.89 -11.63
C PHE A 702 24.16 2.08 -12.53
N LEU A 703 24.35 0.79 -12.23
CA LEU A 703 25.17 -0.13 -13.04
C LEU A 703 24.66 -0.25 -14.47
N TYR A 704 23.35 -0.41 -14.65
CA TYR A 704 22.70 -0.45 -15.96
C TYR A 704 23.02 0.82 -16.75
N ASN A 705 22.84 1.99 -16.13
CA ASN A 705 23.07 3.27 -16.80
C ASN A 705 24.54 3.52 -17.16
N ILE A 706 25.49 3.02 -16.35
CA ILE A 706 26.92 3.05 -16.71
C ILE A 706 27.19 2.17 -17.93
N ALA A 707 26.68 0.94 -17.91
CA ALA A 707 26.84 0.01 -19.02
C ALA A 707 26.24 0.57 -20.32
N PHE A 708 25.07 1.22 -20.21
CA PHE A 708 24.38 1.88 -21.31
C PHE A 708 25.20 3.00 -21.97
N ILE A 709 25.87 3.86 -21.21
CA ILE A 709 26.68 4.95 -21.78
C ILE A 709 28.07 4.49 -22.23
N LEU A 710 28.50 3.27 -21.92
CA LEU A 710 29.87 2.82 -22.22
C LEU A 710 30.19 2.80 -23.72
N PRO A 711 29.32 2.26 -24.61
CA PRO A 711 29.55 2.33 -26.06
C PRO A 711 29.67 3.77 -26.57
N LEU A 712 28.87 4.69 -26.02
CA LEU A 712 28.88 6.11 -26.32
C LEU A 712 30.23 6.76 -25.97
N VAL A 713 30.76 6.48 -24.78
CA VAL A 713 32.08 6.95 -24.35
C VAL A 713 33.18 6.44 -25.29
N VAL A 714 33.15 5.15 -25.64
CA VAL A 714 34.16 4.54 -26.52
C VAL A 714 34.21 5.24 -27.88
N VAL A 715 33.06 5.49 -28.51
CA VAL A 715 32.99 6.15 -29.82
C VAL A 715 33.53 7.59 -29.75
N PHE A 716 33.21 8.34 -28.69
CA PHE A 716 33.76 9.68 -28.51
C PHE A 716 35.28 9.70 -28.32
N LEU A 717 35.82 8.75 -27.55
CA LEU A 717 37.27 8.64 -27.37
C LEU A 717 37.96 8.32 -28.70
N LEU A 718 37.42 7.38 -29.49
CA LEU A 718 37.96 7.05 -30.82
C LEU A 718 37.97 8.26 -31.77
N ALA A 719 36.93 9.10 -31.71
CA ALA A 719 36.87 10.33 -32.49
C ALA A 719 37.86 11.40 -31.99
N ALA A 720 38.02 11.56 -30.68
CA ALA A 720 38.90 12.56 -30.08
C ALA A 720 40.39 12.24 -30.25
N PHE A 721 40.78 10.94 -30.20
CA PHE A 721 42.16 10.48 -30.36
C PHE A 721 42.61 10.32 -31.82
N GLY A 722 41.76 10.71 -32.78
CA GLY A 722 42.21 11.04 -34.12
C GLY A 722 42.35 9.85 -35.07
N VAL A 723 41.33 8.99 -35.14
CA VAL A 723 41.00 8.40 -36.44
C VAL A 723 40.66 9.57 -37.37
N THR A 724 41.64 10.01 -38.17
CA THR A 724 41.52 11.23 -38.98
C THR A 724 40.29 11.12 -39.88
N SER A 725 39.46 12.17 -39.89
CA SER A 725 38.29 12.28 -40.76
C SER A 725 38.64 12.15 -42.24
N GLU A 726 39.92 12.29 -42.62
CA GLU A 726 40.46 11.93 -43.93
C GLU A 726 40.63 10.43 -44.17
N ARG A 727 41.20 9.65 -43.23
CA ARG A 727 41.28 8.19 -43.37
C ARG A 727 39.90 7.55 -43.28
N MET A 728 39.12 7.96 -42.29
CA MET A 728 37.73 7.51 -42.18
C MET A 728 36.93 7.99 -43.40
N GLY A 729 37.05 9.25 -43.80
CA GLY A 729 36.35 9.80 -44.96
C GLY A 729 36.78 9.21 -46.30
N ASN A 730 38.03 8.75 -46.45
CA ASN A 730 38.49 8.02 -47.64
C ASN A 730 38.01 6.58 -47.65
N ILE A 731 37.99 5.90 -46.50
CA ILE A 731 37.37 4.57 -46.35
C ILE A 731 35.86 4.65 -46.62
N PHE A 732 35.20 5.65 -46.05
CA PHE A 732 33.77 5.94 -46.23
C PHE A 732 33.45 6.33 -47.67
N ARG A 733 34.30 7.13 -48.35
CA ARG A 733 34.15 7.46 -49.78
C ARG A 733 34.36 6.24 -50.67
N ARG A 734 35.37 5.41 -50.39
CA ARG A 734 35.62 4.16 -51.12
C ARG A 734 34.47 3.16 -50.98
N HIS A 735 33.82 3.14 -49.82
CA HIS A 735 32.70 2.26 -49.52
C HIS A 735 31.36 3.00 -49.46
N ILE A 736 31.24 4.19 -50.06
CA ILE A 736 30.05 5.04 -49.85
C ILE A 736 28.78 4.38 -50.34
N ALA A 737 28.87 3.60 -51.41
CA ALA A 737 27.79 2.75 -51.88
C ALA A 737 27.44 1.68 -50.85
N ALA A 738 28.42 0.92 -50.33
CA ALA A 738 28.18 -0.11 -49.32
C ALA A 738 27.60 0.46 -48.02
N VAL A 739 28.05 1.63 -47.58
CA VAL A 739 27.50 2.33 -46.41
C VAL A 739 26.06 2.79 -46.65
N LYS A 740 25.76 3.35 -47.82
CA LYS A 740 24.38 3.77 -48.17
C LYS A 740 23.44 2.58 -48.26
N MET A 741 23.93 1.45 -48.78
CA MET A 741 23.19 0.19 -48.75
C MET A 741 22.97 -0.30 -47.32
N ALA A 742 24.00 -0.28 -46.47
CA ALA A 742 23.88 -0.67 -45.07
C ALA A 742 22.85 0.19 -44.31
N PHE A 743 22.82 1.51 -44.55
CA PHE A 743 21.78 2.39 -43.99
C PHE A 743 20.40 2.12 -44.58
N ALA A 744 20.28 1.86 -45.88
CA ALA A 744 19.00 1.49 -46.49
C ALA A 744 18.46 0.19 -45.89
N VAL A 745 19.31 -0.81 -45.68
CA VAL A 745 18.96 -2.07 -45.01
C VAL A 745 18.61 -1.83 -43.54
N LEU A 746 19.40 -1.04 -42.81
CA LEU A 746 19.13 -0.71 -41.41
C LEU A 746 17.77 -0.01 -41.25
N PHE A 747 17.51 1.04 -42.03
CA PHE A 747 16.24 1.75 -41.98
C PHE A 747 15.08 0.90 -42.49
N ALA A 748 15.29 0.01 -43.47
CA ALA A 748 14.28 -0.96 -43.89
C ALA A 748 13.95 -1.94 -42.76
N VAL A 749 14.95 -2.48 -42.07
CA VAL A 749 14.75 -3.37 -40.91
C VAL A 749 14.07 -2.63 -39.77
N MET A 750 14.47 -1.40 -39.46
CA MET A 750 13.81 -0.58 -38.44
C MET A 750 12.38 -0.20 -38.84
N ALA A 751 12.13 0.17 -40.09
CA ALA A 751 10.79 0.44 -40.59
C ALA A 751 9.93 -0.82 -40.54
N LEU A 752 10.47 -1.99 -40.91
CA LEU A 752 9.78 -3.27 -40.79
C LEU A 752 9.49 -3.59 -39.32
N MET A 753 10.43 -3.37 -38.40
CA MET A 753 10.19 -3.54 -36.96
C MET A 753 9.14 -2.56 -36.43
N ILE A 754 9.13 -1.30 -36.87
CA ILE A 754 8.13 -0.30 -36.47
C ILE A 754 6.76 -0.61 -37.10
N ILE A 755 6.70 -1.01 -38.37
CA ILE A 755 5.47 -1.44 -39.05
C ILE A 755 4.93 -2.72 -38.42
N TYR A 756 5.82 -3.65 -38.08
CA TYR A 756 5.49 -4.86 -37.33
C TYR A 756 4.92 -4.48 -35.95
N ASN A 757 5.54 -3.48 -35.30
CA ASN A 757 5.09 -2.97 -34.01
C ASN A 757 3.76 -2.19 -34.07
N LEU A 758 3.49 -1.48 -35.17
CA LEU A 758 2.29 -0.68 -35.41
C LEU A 758 1.15 -1.43 -36.11
N ARG A 759 1.47 -2.55 -36.78
CA ARG A 759 0.61 -3.43 -37.58
C ARG A 759 -0.07 -2.78 -38.78
N TRP A 760 0.73 -2.31 -39.73
CA TRP A 760 0.23 -1.92 -41.06
C TRP A 760 0.44 -3.01 -42.12
N LEU A 761 1.16 -4.07 -41.75
CA LEU A 761 1.27 -5.37 -42.42
C LEU A 761 0.85 -6.43 -41.40
#